data_AF-A0A158FNJ5-F1
#
_entry.id   AF-A0A158FNJ5-F1
#
_cell.length_a   1.000
_cell.length_b   1.000
_cell.length_c   1.000
_cell.angle_alpha   90.00
_cell.angle_beta   90.00
_cell.angle_gamma   90.00
#
_symmetry.space_group_name_H-M   'P 1'
#
loop_
_entity.id
_entity.type
_entity.pdbx_description
1 polymer ?
#
loop_
_entity_poly.entity_id
_entity_poly.type
_entity_poly.pdbx_seq_one_letter_code
_entity_poly.pdbx_strand_id
1 'polypeptide(L)'
;MRPNRVLIAVLCLSLAVPPATLAQTQPTQQAQTPAPTTRAQPTTLAAAALRASQPDAASSTVPANVAEGIFGVYGGAQSRFANRPGEMSEMTGLRAPLSAVQLPDLGDGSGGTLTPQAERRLGERMMRELRNDPDYLDDWLVRDYLNSVSSRLSAAAVTQYLGGYIPDFDLFAGRDPQINAFSMPGGFIGVNTGLIAATQTESELASVVGHEMGHVLQRHIARMLGTQQRSTYAALAAMLAGLLAGLAARSGDLGMGIAMGGQAFAVDNQLRFSRAAEHEADRVGFQMLSAAGYDPYAMTAFFDRLDRSTMADNGVPPYARTHPLTGERIADMEDRARRVPYRQPRQSPEYGFVRARSRVLQVSSPSDYRDIASRLKSEIDDQTALNAAANWYGIALAQTLMGDYGAANDALAKARRLFEGEQASTAVAAAQVERSEASLPTAKPMPATSPMRATDKAPTQRRSVNTATAHAASRAQSATTQPGATDLTAQTRALTEAGLIPHNNATAAQPAKPATPRSSPSLDVLAADIARRAGHNDEAVRLAELAQKRWPESHAAIDMHLQALLTARRFAEAQTLAKQETRAEPKRPDWWFYLAQASVGLNDPLQQHQAMAEKFALDGAWPSAIRQLKEARDVKSASFYDLSTISARLRDFEVRYKEERELEKDERNG
;
A
#
# COMPACT_ATOMS: atom_id res chain seq x y z
N MET A 1 -11.64 -27.99 -54.24
CA MET A 1 -11.93 -26.66 -54.83
C MET A 1 -11.56 -25.59 -53.80
N ARG A 2 -10.96 -24.46 -54.21
CA ARG A 2 -10.64 -23.30 -53.34
C ARG A 2 -11.52 -22.12 -53.74
N PRO A 3 -11.97 -21.31 -52.77
CA PRO A 3 -11.65 -19.88 -52.75
C PRO A 3 -11.37 -19.35 -51.32
N ASN A 4 -10.84 -18.16 -51.06
CA ASN A 4 -9.87 -17.33 -51.79
C ASN A 4 -9.17 -16.43 -50.74
N ARG A 5 -7.85 -16.57 -50.51
CA ARG A 5 -7.14 -15.96 -49.35
C ARG A 5 -6.40 -14.65 -49.68
N VAL A 6 -6.85 -13.92 -50.71
CA VAL A 6 -6.08 -12.81 -51.33
C VAL A 6 -6.57 -11.40 -50.92
N LEU A 7 -7.64 -11.26 -50.12
CA LEU A 7 -8.28 -9.95 -49.86
C LEU A 7 -8.09 -9.33 -48.46
N ILE A 8 -7.18 -9.83 -47.62
CA ILE A 8 -6.93 -9.29 -46.26
C ILE A 8 -5.48 -8.78 -46.07
N ALA A 9 -4.65 -8.82 -47.12
CA ALA A 9 -3.22 -8.45 -47.06
C ALA A 9 -2.89 -7.03 -47.58
N VAL A 10 -3.88 -6.15 -47.79
CA VAL A 10 -3.71 -4.89 -48.56
C VAL A 10 -4.11 -3.62 -47.76
N LEU A 11 -4.08 -3.64 -46.43
CA LEU A 11 -4.38 -2.42 -45.63
C LEU A 11 -3.53 -2.20 -44.36
N CYS A 12 -2.28 -2.69 -44.32
CA CYS A 12 -1.33 -2.40 -43.23
C CYS A 12 0.12 -2.17 -43.72
N LEU A 13 0.32 -1.37 -44.77
CA LEU A 13 1.66 -0.94 -45.18
C LEU A 13 1.71 0.50 -45.68
N SER A 14 2.13 1.41 -44.81
CA SER A 14 2.79 2.66 -45.21
C SER A 14 3.65 3.21 -44.05
N LEU A 15 4.82 3.77 -44.42
CA LEU A 15 5.75 4.53 -43.58
C LEU A 15 6.62 3.77 -42.55
N ALA A 16 7.55 2.97 -43.06
CA ALA A 16 8.89 2.87 -42.50
C ALA A 16 9.93 2.96 -43.63
N VAL A 17 10.85 3.93 -43.57
CA VAL A 17 11.94 4.13 -44.54
C VAL A 17 13.24 4.36 -43.77
N PRO A 18 14.29 3.55 -43.97
CA PRO A 18 15.61 3.79 -43.41
C PRO A 18 16.51 4.58 -44.38
N PRO A 19 17.36 5.51 -43.91
CA PRO A 19 18.46 6.04 -44.72
C PRO A 19 19.65 5.07 -44.72
N ALA A 20 20.30 4.94 -45.88
CA ALA A 20 21.42 4.02 -46.09
C ALA A 20 22.77 4.59 -45.65
N THR A 21 23.73 3.69 -45.44
CA THR A 21 25.15 3.97 -45.23
C THR A 21 25.82 4.58 -46.48
N LEU A 22 26.72 5.54 -46.27
CA LEU A 22 27.83 5.83 -47.17
C LEU A 22 29.15 5.82 -46.40
N ALA A 23 30.21 5.36 -47.05
CA ALA A 23 31.50 5.00 -46.45
C ALA A 23 32.63 6.00 -46.78
N GLN A 24 33.88 5.60 -46.48
CA GLN A 24 35.17 6.29 -46.65
C GLN A 24 35.60 7.13 -45.43
N THR A 25 36.85 7.11 -44.96
CA THR A 25 38.05 6.29 -45.28
C THR A 25 39.03 6.40 -44.11
N GLN A 26 39.75 5.33 -43.77
CA GLN A 26 40.95 5.38 -42.91
C GLN A 26 42.21 5.07 -43.72
N PRO A 27 43.34 5.68 -43.35
CA PRO A 27 44.64 5.02 -43.44
C PRO A 27 45.29 4.82 -42.06
N THR A 28 45.83 3.62 -41.92
CA THR A 28 46.78 3.09 -40.93
C THR A 28 47.87 4.03 -40.39
N GLN A 29 48.22 3.89 -39.10
CA GLN A 29 49.56 3.57 -38.54
C GLN A 29 49.47 3.53 -36.99
N GLN A 30 49.74 2.41 -36.31
CA GLN A 30 51.04 1.86 -35.90
C GLN A 30 51.88 2.70 -34.89
N ALA A 31 51.73 2.32 -33.62
CA ALA A 31 52.79 2.07 -32.62
C ALA A 31 53.49 3.23 -31.85
N GLN A 32 54.05 2.81 -30.71
CA GLN A 32 55.11 3.41 -29.87
C GLN A 32 54.72 4.39 -28.74
N THR A 33 54.88 3.89 -27.51
CA THR A 33 55.29 4.63 -26.30
C THR A 33 56.64 5.33 -26.53
N PRO A 34 56.93 6.51 -25.93
CA PRO A 34 57.52 6.50 -24.58
C PRO A 34 57.22 7.73 -23.68
N ALA A 35 57.63 7.65 -22.41
CA ALA A 35 57.91 8.79 -21.52
C ALA A 35 59.40 9.25 -21.72
N PRO A 36 59.96 10.32 -21.09
CA PRO A 36 59.47 11.11 -19.94
C PRO A 36 59.79 12.65 -19.99
N THR A 37 59.79 13.29 -18.80
CA THR A 37 60.53 14.53 -18.39
C THR A 37 60.07 15.95 -18.76
N THR A 38 59.43 16.62 -17.78
CA THR A 38 59.75 17.95 -17.18
C THR A 38 60.21 19.16 -18.04
N ARG A 39 59.53 20.33 -17.87
CA ARG A 39 60.10 21.52 -17.17
C ARG A 39 59.11 22.68 -16.86
N ALA A 40 59.29 23.24 -15.64
CA ALA A 40 59.20 24.66 -15.20
C ALA A 40 57.92 25.55 -15.32
N GLN A 41 57.65 26.25 -14.21
CA GLN A 41 56.77 27.42 -14.05
C GLN A 41 57.45 28.74 -14.45
N PRO A 42 56.71 29.88 -14.42
CA PRO A 42 56.78 30.83 -13.26
C PRO A 42 55.39 31.43 -12.87
N THR A 43 55.10 32.10 -11.74
CA THR A 43 55.77 32.36 -10.42
C THR A 43 54.76 32.95 -9.39
N THR A 44 54.98 32.72 -8.08
CA THR A 44 54.79 33.57 -6.84
C THR A 44 53.73 34.71 -6.78
N LEU A 45 53.04 35.00 -5.66
CA LEU A 45 53.50 35.26 -4.25
C LEU A 45 52.36 34.93 -3.23
N ALA A 46 52.58 34.14 -2.16
CA ALA A 46 52.97 34.50 -0.77
C ALA A 46 51.79 34.95 0.15
N ALA A 47 51.66 34.63 1.45
CA ALA A 47 52.45 33.90 2.47
C ALA A 47 51.46 33.18 3.46
N ALA A 48 51.72 32.08 4.20
CA ALA A 48 52.71 31.79 5.26
C ALA A 48 52.72 32.83 6.42
N ALA A 49 52.73 32.50 7.73
CA ALA A 49 52.75 31.24 8.49
C ALA A 49 51.96 31.41 9.82
N LEU A 50 51.69 30.39 10.65
CA LEU A 50 52.58 29.97 11.76
C LEU A 50 52.16 28.60 12.34
N ARG A 51 53.11 27.89 12.95
CA ARG A 51 52.94 26.56 13.57
C ARG A 51 53.77 26.49 14.86
N ALA A 52 53.42 25.53 15.72
CA ALA A 52 54.15 25.01 16.88
C ALA A 52 53.98 25.72 18.24
N SER A 53 53.40 25.01 19.20
CA SER A 53 54.13 24.54 20.40
C SER A 53 53.28 23.51 21.18
N GLN A 54 53.90 22.40 21.58
CA GLN A 54 53.49 21.55 22.71
C GLN A 54 54.38 21.90 23.91
N PRO A 55 53.94 21.58 25.14
CA PRO A 55 54.75 20.67 25.95
C PRO A 55 53.94 19.63 26.76
N ASP A 56 54.67 18.71 27.40
CA ASP A 56 54.20 17.48 28.06
C ASP A 56 53.65 17.62 29.50
N ALA A 57 53.03 16.52 29.97
CA ALA A 57 53.33 15.78 31.22
C ALA A 57 52.23 15.61 32.30
N ALA A 58 52.14 14.37 32.82
CA ALA A 58 51.63 13.91 34.13
C ALA A 58 50.10 14.02 34.45
N SER A 59 49.42 13.08 35.15
CA SER A 59 49.81 11.76 35.71
C SER A 59 48.59 10.91 36.19
N SER A 60 48.83 9.62 36.48
CA SER A 60 48.19 8.76 37.50
C SER A 60 46.73 8.24 37.41
N THR A 61 46.59 7.04 36.82
CA THR A 61 45.95 5.80 37.36
C THR A 61 45.00 5.78 38.60
N VAL A 62 43.82 5.14 38.41
CA VAL A 62 43.14 4.11 39.29
C VAL A 62 42.44 4.62 40.60
N PRO A 63 41.27 4.08 41.09
CA PRO A 63 40.67 2.75 40.87
C PRO A 63 39.18 2.66 40.45
N ALA A 64 38.81 1.43 40.11
CA ALA A 64 37.54 0.99 39.53
C ALA A 64 36.52 0.44 40.56
N ASN A 65 35.53 1.24 41.00
CA ASN A 65 34.26 0.75 41.59
C ASN A 65 33.18 1.81 41.89
N VAL A 66 32.31 2.16 40.93
CA VAL A 66 30.86 2.47 41.15
C VAL A 66 30.11 2.12 39.86
N ALA A 67 28.92 1.53 39.96
CA ALA A 67 28.00 1.30 38.85
C ALA A 67 26.60 1.86 39.18
N GLU A 68 26.19 2.89 38.45
CA GLU A 68 24.85 3.45 38.24
C GLU A 68 25.07 4.65 37.30
N GLY A 69 24.23 5.02 36.34
CA GLY A 69 22.86 4.63 36.07
C GLY A 69 22.08 5.87 35.63
N ILE A 70 21.53 5.84 34.41
CA ILE A 70 20.29 6.55 34.04
C ILE A 70 20.34 8.11 33.95
N PHE A 71 20.09 8.61 32.73
CA PHE A 71 19.91 10.01 32.28
C PHE A 71 21.15 10.95 32.16
N GLY A 72 21.41 11.37 30.92
CA GLY A 72 22.41 12.39 30.55
C GLY A 72 21.86 13.41 29.55
N VAL A 73 21.11 14.39 30.06
CA VAL A 73 20.96 15.79 29.61
C VAL A 73 20.88 16.08 28.09
N TYR A 74 19.69 16.48 27.63
CA TYR A 74 19.53 17.34 26.45
C TYR A 74 20.16 18.72 26.69
N GLY A 75 21.10 19.14 25.83
CA GLY A 75 21.63 20.50 25.81
C GLY A 75 20.98 21.36 24.71
N GLY A 76 20.68 22.63 25.01
CA GLY A 76 20.49 23.64 23.97
C GLY A 76 19.11 24.30 23.84
N ALA A 77 18.51 24.78 24.93
CA ALA A 77 17.46 25.80 24.86
C ALA A 77 18.00 27.16 25.30
N GLN A 78 18.05 28.13 24.38
CA GLN A 78 18.23 29.56 24.65
C GLN A 78 17.45 30.37 23.60
N SER A 79 16.78 31.50 23.87
CA SER A 79 16.32 32.10 25.14
C SER A 79 15.40 33.26 24.75
N ARG A 80 14.07 33.18 24.92
CA ARG A 80 13.15 34.34 24.70
C ARG A 80 11.91 34.36 25.59
N PHE A 81 12.08 34.42 26.91
CA PHE A 81 11.13 35.14 27.78
C PHE A 81 11.89 35.78 28.95
N ALA A 82 12.11 37.09 28.85
CA ALA A 82 12.38 37.93 30.01
C ALA A 82 11.04 38.40 30.56
N ASN A 83 10.87 38.41 31.89
CA ASN A 83 9.81 39.18 32.52
C ASN A 83 10.25 39.69 33.89
N ARG A 84 10.06 40.99 34.13
CA ARG A 84 10.15 41.64 35.45
C ARG A 84 8.72 41.89 35.94
N PRO A 85 8.44 41.82 37.25
CA PRO A 85 7.12 42.13 37.79
C PRO A 85 6.92 43.64 37.99
N GLY A 86 5.70 44.15 37.73
CA GLY A 86 5.33 45.54 37.96
C GLY A 86 3.89 45.89 37.55
N GLU A 87 3.02 46.02 38.56
CA GLU A 87 1.80 46.84 38.67
C GLU A 87 0.66 46.86 37.61
N MET A 88 -0.51 46.42 38.10
CA MET A 88 -1.86 47.05 38.04
C MET A 88 -2.70 47.15 36.74
N SER A 89 -3.93 46.65 36.90
CA SER A 89 -5.22 47.05 36.27
C SER A 89 -5.28 47.45 34.79
N GLU A 90 -5.98 46.64 33.97
CA GLU A 90 -7.45 46.79 33.82
C GLU A 90 -8.10 45.59 33.12
N MET A 91 -9.43 45.52 33.21
CA MET A 91 -10.29 44.45 32.68
C MET A 91 -10.67 44.75 31.23
N THR A 92 -10.44 43.84 30.26
CA THR A 92 -11.26 43.60 29.04
C THR A 92 -10.65 42.52 28.14
N GLY A 93 -11.48 41.60 27.64
CA GLY A 93 -11.22 40.89 26.37
C GLY A 93 -10.94 39.38 26.47
N LEU A 94 -11.94 38.56 26.13
CA LEU A 94 -11.72 37.16 25.76
C LEU A 94 -10.85 37.11 24.49
N ARG A 95 -9.70 36.43 24.55
CA ARG A 95 -9.02 35.89 23.37
C ARG A 95 -8.87 34.38 23.52
N ALA A 96 -9.54 33.64 22.64
CA ALA A 96 -9.28 32.22 22.47
C ALA A 96 -7.81 32.00 22.06
N PRO A 97 -7.18 30.88 22.46
CA PRO A 97 -5.85 30.54 21.96
C PRO A 97 -5.94 30.33 20.46
N LEU A 98 -5.17 31.12 19.69
CA LEU A 98 -4.98 30.85 18.27
C LEU A 98 -4.27 29.50 18.14
N SER A 99 -4.95 28.50 17.60
CA SER A 99 -4.30 27.27 17.16
C SER A 99 -3.21 27.64 16.17
N ALA A 100 -1.96 27.33 16.53
CA ALA A 100 -0.84 27.50 15.61
C ALA A 100 -1.12 26.63 14.38
N VAL A 101 -1.30 27.27 13.21
CA VAL A 101 -1.30 26.56 11.94
C VAL A 101 0.09 25.96 11.80
N GLN A 102 0.19 24.62 11.94
CA GLN A 102 1.38 23.88 11.59
C GLN A 102 1.59 24.07 10.08
N LEU A 103 2.46 25.01 9.71
CA LEU A 103 2.86 25.19 8.32
C LEU A 103 3.53 23.89 7.86
N PRO A 104 3.23 23.37 6.64
CA PRO A 104 3.93 22.22 6.11
C PRO A 104 5.43 22.47 6.12
N ASP A 105 6.20 21.49 6.60
CA ASP A 105 7.65 21.53 6.48
C ASP A 105 8.02 21.45 5.00
N LEU A 106 8.58 22.54 4.47
CA LEU A 106 9.02 22.64 3.09
C LEU A 106 10.45 22.09 2.90
N GLY A 107 11.10 21.66 3.99
CA GLY A 107 12.52 21.38 4.05
C GLY A 107 13.35 22.66 4.02
N ASP A 108 14.54 22.64 4.62
CA ASP A 108 15.53 23.67 4.33
C ASP A 108 16.23 23.34 3.01
N GLY A 109 16.43 24.34 2.14
CA GLY A 109 17.17 24.18 0.89
C GLY A 109 18.67 23.88 1.08
N SER A 110 19.10 23.66 2.32
CA SER A 110 20.48 23.46 2.78
C SER A 110 20.77 22.06 3.34
N GLY A 111 19.74 21.23 3.60
CA GLY A 111 19.85 20.02 4.45
C GLY A 111 19.95 18.67 3.75
N GLY A 112 20.55 18.56 2.56
CA GLY A 112 21.05 17.31 1.95
C GLY A 112 20.07 16.15 1.69
N THR A 113 18.81 16.26 2.09
CA THR A 113 17.79 15.21 2.04
C THR A 113 16.64 15.65 1.14
N LEU A 114 16.03 14.70 0.43
CA LEU A 114 14.85 14.98 -0.41
C LEU A 114 13.71 15.55 0.46
N THR A 115 12.87 16.43 -0.08
CA THR A 115 11.60 16.78 0.56
C THR A 115 10.56 15.67 0.31
N PRO A 116 9.53 15.50 1.15
CA PRO A 116 8.50 14.50 0.91
C PRO A 116 7.80 14.62 -0.45
N GLN A 117 7.59 15.84 -0.96
CA GLN A 117 7.02 16.01 -2.30
C GLN A 117 8.03 15.67 -3.41
N ALA A 118 9.34 15.88 -3.19
CA ALA A 118 10.37 15.46 -4.12
C ALA A 118 10.53 13.93 -4.16
N GLU A 119 10.47 13.25 -3.01
CA GLU A 119 10.39 11.78 -2.93
C GLU A 119 9.18 11.25 -3.70
N ARG A 120 7.99 11.85 -3.51
CA ARG A 120 6.78 11.45 -4.23
C ARG A 120 6.92 11.60 -5.74
N ARG A 121 7.44 12.74 -6.20
CA ARG A 121 7.68 12.97 -7.64
C ARG A 121 8.68 11.96 -8.21
N LEU A 122 9.72 11.61 -7.46
CA LEU A 122 10.72 10.61 -7.88
C LEU A 122 10.07 9.22 -8.01
N GLY A 123 9.34 8.77 -6.99
CA GLY A 123 8.60 7.51 -7.04
C GLY A 123 7.59 7.47 -8.19
N GLU A 124 6.87 8.58 -8.44
CA GLU A 124 5.95 8.71 -9.57
C GLU A 124 6.64 8.63 -10.94
N ARG A 125 7.93 9.02 -11.09
CA ARG A 125 8.71 8.78 -12.31
C ARG A 125 9.03 7.29 -12.46
N MET A 126 9.58 6.68 -11.40
CA MET A 126 9.98 5.27 -11.38
C MET A 126 8.78 4.34 -11.64
N MET A 127 7.60 4.69 -11.13
CA MET A 127 6.35 3.96 -11.42
C MET A 127 5.87 4.08 -12.87
N ARG A 128 6.20 5.15 -13.61
CA ARG A 128 5.88 5.24 -15.05
C ARG A 128 6.72 4.26 -15.85
N GLU A 129 8.01 4.14 -15.54
CA GLU A 129 8.89 3.17 -16.17
C GLU A 129 8.44 1.74 -15.82
N LEU A 130 8.23 1.46 -14.53
CA LEU A 130 7.87 0.14 -14.01
C LEU A 130 6.53 -0.39 -14.56
N ARG A 131 5.52 0.46 -14.79
CA ARG A 131 4.23 0.03 -15.38
C ARG A 131 4.35 -0.44 -16.84
N ASN A 132 5.46 -0.16 -17.53
CA ASN A 132 5.74 -0.68 -18.86
C ASN A 132 6.47 -2.03 -18.84
N ASP A 133 6.89 -2.51 -17.67
CA ASP A 133 7.54 -3.82 -17.52
C ASP A 133 6.52 -4.96 -17.74
N PRO A 134 6.79 -5.95 -18.60
CA PRO A 134 5.90 -7.09 -18.82
C PRO A 134 5.56 -7.89 -17.55
N ASP A 135 6.42 -7.85 -16.53
CA ASP A 135 6.22 -8.53 -15.24
C ASP A 135 5.60 -7.62 -14.17
N TYR A 136 5.23 -6.37 -14.49
CA TYR A 136 4.26 -5.61 -13.68
C TYR A 136 2.90 -6.30 -13.73
N LEU A 137 2.34 -6.67 -12.57
CA LEU A 137 1.04 -7.32 -12.48
C LEU A 137 -0.09 -6.28 -12.37
N ASP A 138 -0.57 -5.85 -13.54
CA ASP A 138 -1.71 -4.94 -13.65
C ASP A 138 -3.04 -5.68 -13.40
N ASP A 139 -3.31 -5.99 -12.13
CA ASP A 139 -4.52 -6.67 -11.69
C ASP A 139 -5.21 -5.92 -10.54
N TRP A 140 -6.40 -5.39 -10.82
CA TRP A 140 -7.16 -4.58 -9.86
C TRP A 140 -7.54 -5.33 -8.58
N LEU A 141 -7.85 -6.64 -8.62
CA LEU A 141 -8.21 -7.39 -7.41
C LEU A 141 -7.01 -7.52 -6.46
N VAL A 142 -5.83 -7.85 -7.00
CA VAL A 142 -4.58 -7.88 -6.23
C VAL A 142 -4.25 -6.48 -5.70
N ARG A 143 -4.38 -5.44 -6.53
CA ARG A 143 -4.06 -4.05 -6.16
C ARG A 143 -5.01 -3.48 -5.10
N ASP A 144 -6.33 -3.64 -5.27
CA ASP A 144 -7.35 -3.24 -4.30
C ASP A 144 -7.06 -3.87 -2.94
N TYR A 145 -6.81 -5.18 -2.93
CA TYR A 145 -6.52 -5.93 -1.72
C TYR A 145 -5.24 -5.44 -1.01
N LEU A 146 -4.12 -5.31 -1.73
CA LEU A 146 -2.87 -4.82 -1.14
C LEU A 146 -3.03 -3.41 -0.57
N ASN A 147 -3.73 -2.51 -1.28
CA ASN A 147 -3.99 -1.16 -0.81
C ASN A 147 -5.00 -1.10 0.35
N SER A 148 -5.88 -2.10 0.50
CA SER A 148 -6.71 -2.26 1.70
C SER A 148 -5.90 -2.67 2.93
N VAL A 149 -4.84 -3.47 2.76
CA VAL A 149 -3.90 -3.86 3.82
C VAL A 149 -3.07 -2.65 4.24
N SER A 150 -2.49 -1.90 3.29
CA SER A 150 -1.71 -0.69 3.60
C SER A 150 -2.58 0.40 4.21
N SER A 151 -3.82 0.60 3.77
CA SER A 151 -4.76 1.54 4.38
C SER A 151 -5.07 1.19 5.84
N ARG A 152 -5.23 -0.10 6.16
CA ARG A 152 -5.46 -0.58 7.54
C ARG A 152 -4.25 -0.32 8.44
N LEU A 153 -3.04 -0.57 7.93
CA LEU A 153 -1.77 -0.31 8.64
C LEU A 153 -1.49 1.20 8.77
N SER A 154 -1.83 2.00 7.76
CA SER A 154 -1.68 3.46 7.76
C SER A 154 -2.63 4.12 8.75
N ALA A 155 -3.90 3.68 8.83
CA ALA A 155 -4.82 4.13 9.87
C ALA A 155 -4.32 3.80 11.29
N ALA A 156 -3.65 2.65 11.46
CA ALA A 156 -2.97 2.30 12.70
C ALA A 156 -1.76 3.20 12.98
N ALA A 157 -0.96 3.54 11.97
CA ALA A 157 0.15 4.48 12.07
C ALA A 157 -0.30 5.89 12.51
N VAL A 158 -1.37 6.42 11.89
CA VAL A 158 -2.02 7.69 12.29
C VAL A 158 -2.43 7.65 13.76
N THR A 159 -3.11 6.57 14.17
CA THR A 159 -3.64 6.42 15.55
C THR A 159 -2.52 6.32 16.60
N GLN A 160 -1.37 5.75 16.23
CA GLN A 160 -0.20 5.56 17.10
C GLN A 160 0.84 6.69 16.94
N TYR A 161 0.56 7.73 16.15
CA TYR A 161 1.47 8.83 15.82
C TYR A 161 2.85 8.34 15.29
N LEU A 162 2.84 7.30 14.45
CA LEU A 162 4.06 6.69 13.90
C LEU A 162 4.51 7.42 12.62
N GLY A 163 5.68 8.05 12.71
CA GLY A 163 6.26 8.85 11.62
C GLY A 163 5.80 10.31 11.66
N GLY A 164 6.69 11.23 11.28
CA GLY A 164 6.37 12.66 11.21
C GLY A 164 5.58 13.07 9.96
N TYR A 165 5.59 12.22 8.93
CA TYR A 165 4.83 12.36 7.69
C TYR A 165 4.37 10.97 7.23
N ILE A 166 3.11 10.87 6.84
CA ILE A 166 2.51 9.63 6.33
C ILE A 166 2.19 9.88 4.85
N PRO A 167 2.85 9.18 3.91
CA PRO A 167 2.59 9.33 2.48
C PRO A 167 1.31 8.61 2.04
N ASP A 168 0.83 9.00 0.84
CA ASP A 168 -0.19 8.26 0.11
C ASP A 168 0.39 6.92 -0.38
N PHE A 169 0.23 5.85 0.40
CA PHE A 169 0.73 4.52 0.02
C PHE A 169 0.03 3.98 -1.24
N ASP A 170 0.80 3.49 -2.22
CA ASP A 170 0.30 2.82 -3.43
C ASP A 170 1.08 1.51 -3.62
N LEU A 171 0.45 0.40 -3.25
CA LEU A 171 1.00 -0.94 -3.38
C LEU A 171 0.67 -1.52 -4.76
N PHE A 172 1.65 -2.24 -5.33
CA PHE A 172 1.50 -2.94 -6.60
C PHE A 172 2.15 -4.33 -6.51
N ALA A 173 1.84 -5.20 -7.47
CA ALA A 173 2.36 -6.56 -7.53
C ALA A 173 3.30 -6.77 -8.72
N GLY A 174 4.31 -7.63 -8.53
CA GLY A 174 5.24 -8.09 -9.58
C GLY A 174 5.12 -9.60 -9.83
N ARG A 175 5.16 -10.02 -11.10
CA ARG A 175 5.08 -11.42 -11.55
C ARG A 175 6.43 -12.15 -11.38
N ASP A 176 6.88 -12.23 -10.13
CA ASP A 176 8.11 -12.95 -9.76
C ASP A 176 7.78 -14.06 -8.73
N PRO A 177 8.20 -15.32 -8.95
CA PRO A 177 8.04 -16.42 -7.98
C PRO A 177 8.94 -16.30 -6.74
N GLN A 178 9.93 -15.42 -6.73
CA GLN A 178 10.76 -15.19 -5.55
C GLN A 178 9.98 -14.53 -4.40
N ILE A 179 10.30 -14.93 -3.18
CA ILE A 179 9.81 -14.27 -1.96
C ILE A 179 10.54 -12.92 -1.85
N ASN A 180 9.84 -11.84 -2.20
CA ASN A 180 10.34 -10.47 -2.06
C ASN A 180 9.22 -9.43 -1.89
N ALA A 181 9.56 -8.34 -1.21
CA ALA A 181 8.87 -7.06 -1.23
C ALA A 181 9.93 -5.97 -1.14
N PHE A 182 9.60 -4.75 -1.59
CA PHE A 182 10.51 -3.62 -1.50
C PHE A 182 9.76 -2.29 -1.47
N SER A 183 10.31 -1.33 -0.74
CA SER A 183 9.86 0.05 -0.69
C SER A 183 10.55 0.93 -1.74
N MET A 184 9.81 1.89 -2.29
CA MET A 184 10.28 2.91 -3.22
C MET A 184 10.00 4.32 -2.63
N PRO A 185 10.73 5.36 -3.07
CA PRO A 185 10.51 6.73 -2.60
C PRO A 185 9.03 7.17 -2.72
N GLY A 186 8.52 7.90 -1.73
CA GLY A 186 7.20 8.52 -1.82
C GLY A 186 5.98 7.61 -1.60
N GLY A 187 6.15 6.43 -0.98
CA GLY A 187 5.04 5.57 -0.54
C GLY A 187 4.66 4.44 -1.50
N PHE A 188 5.41 4.22 -2.58
CA PHE A 188 5.20 3.07 -3.45
C PHE A 188 5.86 1.82 -2.84
N ILE A 189 5.16 0.68 -2.83
CA ILE A 189 5.69 -0.59 -2.30
C ILE A 189 5.36 -1.71 -3.30
N GLY A 190 6.40 -2.42 -3.75
CA GLY A 190 6.29 -3.56 -4.63
C GLY A 190 6.21 -4.87 -3.85
N VAL A 191 5.32 -5.78 -4.26
CA VAL A 191 5.09 -7.08 -3.63
C VAL A 191 5.15 -8.19 -4.69
N ASN A 192 6.07 -9.15 -4.55
CA ASN A 192 6.14 -10.26 -5.51
C ASN A 192 4.97 -11.24 -5.32
N THR A 193 4.44 -11.77 -6.42
CA THR A 193 3.47 -12.88 -6.39
C THR A 193 3.97 -14.09 -5.59
N GLY A 194 5.28 -14.37 -5.60
CA GLY A 194 5.94 -15.39 -4.78
C GLY A 194 5.76 -15.18 -3.28
N LEU A 195 5.87 -13.94 -2.78
CA LEU A 195 5.60 -13.61 -1.38
C LEU A 195 4.14 -13.83 -1.00
N ILE A 196 3.20 -13.39 -1.85
CA ILE A 196 1.76 -13.61 -1.62
C ILE A 196 1.44 -15.12 -1.61
N ALA A 197 2.07 -15.90 -2.49
CA ALA A 197 1.91 -17.35 -2.53
C ALA A 197 2.56 -18.09 -1.33
N ALA A 198 3.70 -17.59 -0.82
CA ALA A 198 4.45 -18.22 0.27
C ALA A 198 3.83 -17.99 1.66
N THR A 199 3.22 -16.83 1.89
CA THR A 199 2.51 -16.53 3.15
C THR A 199 1.32 -17.47 3.38
N GLN A 200 0.99 -17.74 4.64
CA GLN A 200 -0.13 -18.61 5.02
C GLN A 200 -1.35 -17.85 5.59
N THR A 201 -1.20 -16.59 6.03
CA THR A 201 -2.28 -15.77 6.58
C THR A 201 -2.20 -14.31 6.09
N GLU A 202 -3.32 -13.57 6.13
CA GLU A 202 -3.30 -12.11 5.88
C GLU A 202 -2.33 -11.41 6.84
N SER A 203 -2.21 -11.89 8.09
CA SER A 203 -1.30 -11.31 9.08
C SER A 203 0.18 -11.50 8.72
N GLU A 204 0.58 -12.63 8.12
CA GLU A 204 1.97 -12.82 7.64
C GLU A 204 2.29 -11.81 6.53
N LEU A 205 1.41 -11.69 5.53
CA LEU A 205 1.60 -10.70 4.46
C LEU A 205 1.59 -9.26 4.99
N ALA A 206 0.65 -8.94 5.90
CA ALA A 206 0.57 -7.64 6.54
C ALA A 206 1.81 -7.33 7.42
N SER A 207 2.50 -8.34 7.95
CA SER A 207 3.74 -8.13 8.70
C SER A 207 4.89 -7.66 7.81
N VAL A 208 5.02 -8.23 6.60
CA VAL A 208 6.01 -7.81 5.61
C VAL A 208 5.66 -6.44 5.01
N VAL A 209 4.38 -6.21 4.69
CA VAL A 209 3.91 -4.88 4.25
C VAL A 209 4.14 -3.83 5.35
N GLY A 210 3.89 -4.18 6.62
CA GLY A 210 4.16 -3.31 7.76
C GLY A 210 5.64 -2.97 7.93
N HIS A 211 6.54 -3.92 7.66
CA HIS A 211 7.99 -3.68 7.62
C HIS A 211 8.39 -2.69 6.53
N GLU A 212 7.92 -2.89 5.30
CA GLU A 212 8.18 -1.97 4.17
C GLU A 212 7.58 -0.57 4.42
N MET A 213 6.38 -0.50 5.00
CA MET A 213 5.80 0.77 5.44
C MET A 213 6.65 1.42 6.55
N GLY A 214 7.27 0.63 7.43
CA GLY A 214 8.25 1.10 8.41
C GLY A 214 9.45 1.78 7.75
N HIS A 215 10.02 1.18 6.69
CA HIS A 215 11.10 1.79 5.91
C HIS A 215 10.72 3.13 5.28
N VAL A 216 9.49 3.22 4.76
CA VAL A 216 8.95 4.47 4.18
C VAL A 216 8.70 5.54 5.25
N LEU A 217 8.02 5.20 6.35
CA LEU A 217 7.69 6.15 7.43
C LEU A 217 8.94 6.71 8.12
N GLN A 218 9.99 5.89 8.25
CA GLN A 218 11.30 6.32 8.76
C GLN A 218 12.22 6.88 7.67
N ARG A 219 11.72 7.00 6.43
CA ARG A 219 12.40 7.61 5.28
C ARG A 219 13.78 7.03 5.04
N HIS A 220 13.96 5.71 5.23
CA HIS A 220 15.27 5.06 5.17
C HIS A 220 15.99 5.28 3.85
N ILE A 221 15.27 5.23 2.72
CA ILE A 221 15.81 5.49 1.38
C ILE A 221 16.32 6.94 1.28
N ALA A 222 15.57 7.93 1.78
CA ALA A 222 15.97 9.33 1.74
C ALA A 222 17.13 9.64 2.69
N ARG A 223 17.20 8.99 3.86
CA ARG A 223 18.36 9.09 4.78
C ARG A 223 19.61 8.49 4.15
N MET A 224 19.51 7.30 3.54
CA MET A 224 20.60 6.65 2.79
C MET A 224 21.10 7.53 1.63
N LEU A 225 20.18 8.11 0.85
CA LEU A 225 20.49 9.07 -0.21
C LEU A 225 21.22 10.31 0.32
N GLY A 226 20.74 10.92 1.41
CA GLY A 226 21.34 12.12 1.98
C GLY A 226 22.74 11.89 2.56
N THR A 227 23.06 10.67 2.98
CA THR A 227 24.41 10.31 3.46
C THR A 227 25.42 10.05 2.35
N GLN A 228 24.99 9.87 1.09
CA GLN A 228 25.85 9.48 -0.03
C GLN A 228 25.85 10.58 -1.11
N GLN A 229 27.00 11.23 -1.35
CA GLN A 229 27.08 12.45 -2.16
C GLN A 229 26.54 12.28 -3.60
N ARG A 230 25.52 13.07 -3.96
CA ARG A 230 24.98 13.51 -5.27
C ARG A 230 24.89 12.53 -6.46
N SER A 231 25.85 11.65 -6.72
CA SER A 231 25.79 10.66 -7.83
C SER A 231 24.78 9.51 -7.61
N THR A 232 24.04 9.54 -6.51
CA THR A 232 23.20 8.42 -6.06
C THR A 232 21.85 8.30 -6.81
N TYR A 233 21.42 9.32 -7.57
CA TYR A 233 20.22 9.20 -8.43
C TYR A 233 20.44 8.25 -9.61
N ALA A 234 21.54 8.42 -10.34
CA ALA A 234 21.93 7.50 -11.40
C ALA A 234 22.17 6.09 -10.84
N ALA A 235 22.73 5.98 -9.62
CA ALA A 235 22.88 4.70 -8.94
C ALA A 235 21.54 4.07 -8.54
N LEU A 236 20.54 4.83 -8.06
CA LEU A 236 19.19 4.32 -7.76
C LEU A 236 18.41 3.93 -9.01
N ALA A 237 18.48 4.73 -10.07
CA ALA A 237 17.85 4.42 -11.35
C ALA A 237 18.47 3.16 -11.97
N ALA A 238 19.81 3.07 -11.97
CA ALA A 238 20.52 1.86 -12.40
C ALA A 238 20.32 0.66 -11.46
N MET A 239 20.07 0.89 -10.16
CA MET A 239 19.74 -0.15 -9.18
C MET A 239 18.33 -0.70 -9.40
N LEU A 240 17.31 0.14 -9.59
CA LEU A 240 15.99 -0.35 -9.96
C LEU A 240 16.02 -1.01 -11.34
N ALA A 241 16.62 -0.37 -12.35
CA ALA A 241 16.79 -0.99 -13.66
C ALA A 241 17.59 -2.30 -13.59
N GLY A 242 18.54 -2.44 -12.67
CA GLY A 242 19.31 -3.67 -12.44
C GLY A 242 18.53 -4.75 -11.71
N LEU A 243 17.73 -4.39 -10.70
CA LEU A 243 16.76 -5.27 -10.04
C LEU A 243 15.75 -5.79 -11.07
N LEU A 244 15.16 -4.90 -11.87
CA LEU A 244 14.17 -5.23 -12.90
C LEU A 244 14.77 -6.02 -14.08
N ALA A 245 15.97 -5.66 -14.57
CA ALA A 245 16.68 -6.45 -15.57
C ALA A 245 17.07 -7.85 -15.05
N GLY A 246 17.30 -7.98 -13.73
CA GLY A 246 17.45 -9.27 -13.06
C GLY A 246 16.20 -10.15 -13.13
N LEU A 247 14.99 -9.56 -13.10
CA LEU A 247 13.73 -10.28 -13.28
C LEU A 247 13.60 -10.80 -14.72
N ALA A 248 13.88 -9.93 -15.71
CA ALA A 248 13.78 -10.26 -17.13
C ALA A 248 14.69 -11.43 -17.57
N ALA A 249 15.80 -11.66 -16.87
CA ALA A 249 16.75 -12.74 -17.17
C ALA A 249 16.21 -14.15 -16.88
N ARG A 250 15.21 -14.30 -16.00
CA ARG A 250 14.59 -15.57 -15.56
C ARG A 250 15.54 -16.68 -15.08
N SER A 251 16.81 -16.37 -14.87
CA SER A 251 17.79 -17.26 -14.27
C SER A 251 17.93 -16.95 -12.78
N GLY A 252 18.11 -17.98 -11.94
CA GLY A 252 18.59 -17.81 -10.56
C GLY A 252 20.05 -17.33 -10.49
N ASP A 253 20.57 -16.78 -11.59
CA ASP A 253 21.98 -16.49 -11.86
C ASP A 253 22.22 -14.98 -12.03
N LEU A 254 21.41 -14.20 -11.29
CA LEU A 254 21.61 -12.78 -11.00
C LEU A 254 23.04 -12.47 -10.48
N GLY A 255 23.73 -13.50 -9.97
CA GLY A 255 25.16 -13.48 -9.69
C GLY A 255 26.00 -13.29 -10.96
N MET A 256 25.95 -14.20 -11.93
CA MET A 256 26.93 -14.26 -13.03
C MET A 256 26.94 -13.04 -13.97
N GLY A 257 25.79 -12.47 -14.30
CA GLY A 257 25.72 -11.28 -15.17
C GLY A 257 26.34 -10.01 -14.55
N ILE A 258 26.41 -9.97 -13.22
CA ILE A 258 26.94 -8.86 -12.44
C ILE A 258 28.37 -9.17 -11.93
N ALA A 259 28.70 -10.45 -11.69
CA ALA A 259 29.93 -10.90 -11.03
C ALA A 259 31.24 -10.75 -11.82
N MET A 260 31.22 -10.39 -13.11
CA MET A 260 32.47 -10.24 -13.88
C MET A 260 33.35 -9.04 -13.48
N GLY A 261 32.91 -8.21 -12.52
CA GLY A 261 33.76 -7.21 -11.88
C GLY A 261 33.38 -6.97 -10.43
N GLY A 262 34.35 -6.62 -9.58
CA GLY A 262 34.17 -6.38 -8.14
C GLY A 262 33.19 -5.24 -7.77
N GLN A 263 32.63 -4.55 -8.77
CA GLN A 263 31.49 -3.65 -8.62
C GLN A 263 30.23 -4.40 -8.13
N ALA A 264 30.09 -5.69 -8.43
CA ALA A 264 29.00 -6.56 -7.97
C ALA A 264 28.78 -6.51 -6.45
N PHE A 265 29.85 -6.78 -5.70
CA PHE A 265 29.85 -6.80 -4.24
C PHE A 265 29.72 -5.40 -3.62
N ALA A 266 30.07 -4.35 -4.37
CA ALA A 266 29.84 -2.97 -3.96
C ALA A 266 28.36 -2.60 -4.08
N VAL A 267 27.70 -3.00 -5.17
CA VAL A 267 26.25 -2.82 -5.36
C VAL A 267 25.48 -3.61 -4.29
N ASP A 268 25.70 -4.92 -4.16
CA ASP A 268 24.97 -5.78 -3.20
C ASP A 268 25.05 -5.26 -1.75
N ASN A 269 26.25 -4.85 -1.28
CA ASN A 269 26.38 -4.25 0.06
C ASN A 269 25.72 -2.87 0.19
N GLN A 270 25.50 -2.14 -0.92
CA GLN A 270 24.79 -0.86 -0.94
C GLN A 270 23.27 -1.03 -0.98
N LEU A 271 22.74 -2.22 -1.35
CA LEU A 271 21.29 -2.51 -1.33
C LEU A 271 20.76 -2.86 0.08
N ARG A 272 21.66 -3.15 1.02
CA ARG A 272 21.30 -3.68 2.35
C ARG A 272 21.05 -2.55 3.32
N PHE A 273 19.86 -2.52 3.90
CA PHE A 273 19.58 -1.59 4.99
C PHE A 273 20.50 -1.88 6.19
N SER A 274 20.91 -0.81 6.88
CA SER A 274 21.70 -0.95 8.11
C SER A 274 20.94 -1.75 9.17
N ARG A 275 21.64 -2.49 10.05
CA ARG A 275 20.99 -3.22 11.15
C ARG A 275 20.07 -2.32 12.00
N ALA A 276 20.48 -1.07 12.24
CA ALA A 276 19.66 -0.10 12.97
C ALA A 276 18.36 0.25 12.24
N ALA A 277 18.40 0.37 10.91
CA ALA A 277 17.23 0.61 10.08
C ALA A 277 16.27 -0.59 10.08
N GLU A 278 16.79 -1.82 10.01
CA GLU A 278 15.98 -3.04 10.12
C GLU A 278 15.27 -3.14 11.49
N HIS A 279 15.98 -2.92 12.61
CA HIS A 279 15.37 -2.91 13.95
C HIS A 279 14.37 -1.76 14.17
N GLU A 280 14.49 -0.65 13.44
CA GLU A 280 13.52 0.44 13.48
C GLU A 280 12.28 0.10 12.65
N ALA A 281 12.47 -0.45 11.45
CA ALA A 281 11.39 -0.93 10.58
C ALA A 281 10.59 -2.07 11.21
N ASP A 282 11.27 -3.08 11.80
CA ASP A 282 10.63 -4.18 12.56
C ASP A 282 9.71 -3.62 13.65
N ARG A 283 10.20 -2.67 14.45
CA ARG A 283 9.48 -2.09 15.59
C ARG A 283 8.26 -1.28 15.15
N VAL A 284 8.42 -0.43 14.13
CA VAL A 284 7.33 0.41 13.58
C VAL A 284 6.30 -0.46 12.87
N GLY A 285 6.76 -1.46 12.10
CA GLY A 285 5.93 -2.48 11.47
C GLY A 285 5.11 -3.28 12.47
N PHE A 286 5.74 -3.78 13.54
CA PHE A 286 5.06 -4.48 14.64
C PHE A 286 4.01 -3.61 15.33
N GLN A 287 4.32 -2.33 15.60
CA GLN A 287 3.37 -1.39 16.20
C GLN A 287 2.15 -1.15 15.30
N MET A 288 2.34 -0.96 14.00
CA MET A 288 1.23 -0.87 13.02
C MET A 288 0.44 -2.17 12.94
N LEU A 289 1.11 -3.33 12.87
CA LEU A 289 0.51 -4.66 12.77
C LEU A 289 -0.43 -4.95 13.96
N SER A 290 0.07 -4.76 15.18
CA SER A 290 -0.71 -4.98 16.40
C SER A 290 -1.85 -3.97 16.56
N ALA A 291 -1.61 -2.68 16.26
CA ALA A 291 -2.65 -1.66 16.34
C ALA A 291 -3.75 -1.80 15.26
N ALA A 292 -3.42 -2.35 14.08
CA ALA A 292 -4.39 -2.72 13.04
C ALA A 292 -5.24 -3.96 13.41
N GLY A 293 -4.86 -4.70 14.46
CA GLY A 293 -5.55 -5.89 14.94
C GLY A 293 -5.18 -7.18 14.20
N TYR A 294 -4.02 -7.22 13.55
CA TYR A 294 -3.42 -8.46 13.04
C TYR A 294 -2.75 -9.26 14.16
N ASP A 295 -2.37 -10.50 13.85
CA ASP A 295 -1.65 -11.37 14.79
C ASP A 295 -0.24 -10.82 15.11
N PRO A 296 0.10 -10.51 16.38
CA PRO A 296 1.43 -10.06 16.78
C PRO A 296 2.55 -11.07 16.47
N TYR A 297 2.24 -12.37 16.40
CA TYR A 297 3.22 -13.42 16.09
C TYR A 297 3.42 -13.64 14.59
N ALA A 298 2.69 -12.95 13.72
CA ALA A 298 2.80 -13.19 12.28
C ALA A 298 4.15 -12.78 11.68
N MET A 299 4.81 -11.75 12.24
CA MET A 299 6.15 -11.34 11.81
C MET A 299 7.18 -12.43 12.13
N THR A 300 7.17 -12.98 13.34
CA THR A 300 8.06 -14.08 13.73
C THR A 300 7.74 -15.38 12.99
N ALA A 301 6.45 -15.69 12.77
CA ALA A 301 6.04 -16.85 11.98
C ALA A 301 6.48 -16.75 10.51
N PHE A 302 6.48 -15.55 9.92
CA PHE A 302 7.02 -15.31 8.59
C PHE A 302 8.55 -15.42 8.56
N PHE A 303 9.25 -14.86 9.56
CA PHE A 303 10.70 -14.99 9.69
C PHE A 303 11.15 -16.46 9.80
N ASP A 304 10.49 -17.27 10.64
CA ASP A 304 10.70 -18.72 10.73
C ASP A 304 10.52 -19.44 9.38
N ARG A 305 9.50 -19.03 8.62
CA ARG A 305 9.20 -19.58 7.29
C ARG A 305 10.28 -19.20 6.28
N LEU A 306 10.78 -17.96 6.35
CA LEU A 306 11.86 -17.46 5.52
C LEU A 306 13.17 -18.19 5.84
N ASP A 307 13.53 -18.33 7.12
CA ASP A 307 14.73 -19.05 7.57
C ASP A 307 14.74 -20.50 7.06
N ARG A 308 13.65 -21.24 7.27
CA ARG A 308 13.48 -22.61 6.74
C ARG A 308 13.55 -22.67 5.21
N SER A 309 13.10 -21.63 4.51
CA SER A 309 13.23 -21.56 3.04
C SER A 309 14.67 -21.32 2.57
N THR A 310 15.50 -20.65 3.39
CA THR A 310 16.95 -20.46 3.12
C THR A 310 17.76 -21.74 3.34
N MET A 311 17.29 -22.62 4.23
CA MET A 311 17.89 -23.93 4.53
C MET A 311 17.50 -25.03 3.53
N ALA A 312 16.48 -24.81 2.71
CA ALA A 312 16.17 -25.68 1.58
C ALA A 312 17.14 -25.41 0.41
N ASP A 313 17.33 -26.39 -0.49
CA ASP A 313 18.20 -26.30 -1.68
C ASP A 313 17.77 -25.23 -2.73
N ASN A 314 16.87 -24.32 -2.37
CA ASN A 314 16.37 -23.20 -3.18
C ASN A 314 17.26 -21.95 -3.09
N GLY A 315 18.24 -21.93 -2.17
CA GLY A 315 19.11 -20.79 -1.91
C GLY A 315 18.47 -19.69 -1.05
N VAL A 316 19.26 -18.67 -0.70
CA VAL A 316 18.80 -17.54 0.13
C VAL A 316 17.83 -16.66 -0.66
N PRO A 317 16.54 -16.52 -0.26
CA PRO A 317 15.56 -15.70 -0.99
C PRO A 317 15.99 -14.23 -1.08
N PRO A 318 15.61 -13.49 -2.13
CA PRO A 318 16.01 -12.10 -2.33
C PRO A 318 15.71 -11.20 -1.13
N TYR A 319 14.54 -11.37 -0.50
CA TYR A 319 14.16 -10.62 0.70
C TYR A 319 15.18 -10.76 1.84
N ALA A 320 15.69 -11.97 2.08
CA ALA A 320 16.69 -12.22 3.13
C ALA A 320 18.07 -11.63 2.80
N ARG A 321 18.32 -11.24 1.54
CA ARG A 321 19.57 -10.56 1.12
C ARG A 321 19.50 -9.06 1.42
N THR A 322 18.43 -8.39 1.01
CA THR A 322 18.20 -6.95 1.27
C THR A 322 17.82 -6.66 2.72
N HIS A 323 17.10 -7.58 3.38
CA HIS A 323 16.68 -7.55 4.78
C HIS A 323 17.28 -8.74 5.55
N PRO A 324 18.55 -8.64 6.01
CA PRO A 324 19.22 -9.75 6.68
C PRO A 324 18.50 -10.15 7.96
N LEU A 325 17.95 -11.36 7.98
CA LEU A 325 17.32 -11.93 9.16
C LEU A 325 18.40 -12.35 10.16
N THR A 326 18.23 -11.97 11.43
CA THR A 326 19.14 -12.34 12.53
C THR A 326 18.35 -12.88 13.71
N GLY A 327 18.94 -13.78 14.49
CA GLY A 327 18.31 -14.28 15.73
C GLY A 327 17.99 -13.17 16.73
N GLU A 328 18.73 -12.07 16.71
CA GLU A 328 18.45 -10.86 17.52
C GLU A 328 17.12 -10.19 17.13
N ARG A 329 16.84 -10.05 15.82
CA ARG A 329 15.58 -9.50 15.32
C ARG A 329 14.38 -10.39 15.68
N ILE A 330 14.52 -11.71 15.48
CA ILE A 330 13.49 -12.69 15.83
C ILE A 330 13.19 -12.60 17.34
N ALA A 331 14.22 -12.62 18.19
CA ALA A 331 14.07 -12.56 19.64
C ALA A 331 13.43 -11.25 20.14
N ASP A 332 13.76 -10.08 19.56
CA ASP A 332 13.11 -8.80 19.90
C ASP A 332 11.62 -8.82 19.49
N MET A 333 11.29 -9.34 18.31
CA MET A 333 9.89 -9.42 17.85
C MET A 333 9.07 -10.43 18.66
N GLU A 334 9.64 -11.58 19.03
CA GLU A 334 8.98 -12.52 19.95
C GLU A 334 8.72 -11.90 21.32
N ASP A 335 9.68 -11.15 21.87
CA ASP A 335 9.51 -10.53 23.18
C ASP A 335 8.44 -9.44 23.17
N ARG A 336 8.33 -8.69 22.06
CA ARG A 336 7.22 -7.76 21.83
C ARG A 336 5.89 -8.51 21.71
N ALA A 337 5.82 -9.58 20.92
CA ALA A 337 4.61 -10.37 20.72
C ALA A 337 4.07 -10.95 22.05
N ARG A 338 4.95 -11.47 22.92
CA ARG A 338 4.60 -11.96 24.27
C ARG A 338 3.98 -10.90 25.19
N ARG A 339 4.27 -9.62 24.97
CA ARG A 339 3.77 -8.50 25.78
C ARG A 339 2.44 -7.93 25.28
N VAL A 340 1.99 -8.29 24.08
CA VAL A 340 0.69 -7.86 23.54
C VAL A 340 -0.42 -8.77 24.09
N PRO A 341 -1.49 -8.21 24.71
CA PRO A 341 -2.64 -9.01 25.12
C PRO A 341 -3.28 -9.72 23.94
N TYR A 342 -3.57 -11.01 24.09
CA TYR A 342 -4.21 -11.80 23.03
C TYR A 342 -5.53 -11.15 22.58
N ARG A 343 -5.71 -11.08 21.27
CA ARG A 343 -6.94 -10.69 20.58
C ARG A 343 -7.11 -11.61 19.39
N GLN A 344 -8.34 -12.01 19.07
CA GLN A 344 -8.63 -12.77 17.86
C GLN A 344 -8.12 -11.98 16.63
N PRO A 345 -7.16 -12.49 15.85
CA PRO A 345 -6.60 -11.76 14.72
C PRO A 345 -7.67 -11.44 13.67
N ARG A 346 -7.67 -10.21 13.17
CA ARG A 346 -8.48 -9.83 12.01
C ARG A 346 -7.84 -10.38 10.75
N GLN A 347 -8.60 -11.17 9.99
CA GLN A 347 -8.21 -11.66 8.67
C GLN A 347 -9.35 -11.45 7.68
N SER A 348 -9.06 -10.85 6.54
CA SER A 348 -9.96 -10.71 5.42
C SER A 348 -10.12 -12.06 4.71
N PRO A 349 -11.37 -12.55 4.49
CA PRO A 349 -11.60 -13.73 3.69
C PRO A 349 -11.11 -13.58 2.23
N GLU A 350 -10.95 -12.34 1.74
CA GLU A 350 -10.45 -12.05 0.39
C GLU A 350 -8.99 -12.46 0.19
N TYR A 351 -8.18 -12.54 1.27
CA TYR A 351 -6.78 -12.95 1.19
C TYR A 351 -6.59 -14.31 0.51
N GLY A 352 -7.46 -15.29 0.83
CA GLY A 352 -7.38 -16.62 0.22
C GLY A 352 -7.55 -16.55 -1.30
N PHE A 353 -8.55 -15.81 -1.77
CA PHE A 353 -8.81 -15.61 -3.20
C PHE A 353 -7.67 -14.86 -3.89
N VAL A 354 -7.15 -13.79 -3.28
CA VAL A 354 -6.02 -13.03 -3.84
C VAL A 354 -4.75 -13.88 -3.89
N ARG A 355 -4.46 -14.69 -2.86
CA ARG A 355 -3.36 -15.65 -2.87
C ARG A 355 -3.51 -16.70 -3.98
N ALA A 356 -4.70 -17.24 -4.20
CA ALA A 356 -4.98 -18.14 -5.30
C ALA A 356 -4.86 -17.43 -6.67
N ARG A 357 -5.31 -16.18 -6.77
CA ARG A 357 -5.17 -15.33 -7.96
C ARG A 357 -3.71 -15.09 -8.31
N SER A 358 -2.88 -14.69 -7.35
CA SER A 358 -1.44 -14.48 -7.53
C SER A 358 -0.73 -15.75 -8.00
N ARG A 359 -1.09 -16.94 -7.48
CA ARG A 359 -0.54 -18.22 -7.95
C ARG A 359 -0.87 -18.52 -9.42
N VAL A 360 -2.05 -18.13 -9.91
CA VAL A 360 -2.45 -18.34 -11.31
C VAL A 360 -1.84 -17.28 -12.22
N LEU A 361 -1.85 -16.00 -11.82
CA LEU A 361 -1.33 -14.89 -12.63
C LEU A 361 0.21 -14.78 -12.63
N GLN A 362 0.89 -15.54 -11.76
CA GLN A 362 2.34 -15.74 -11.74
C GLN A 362 2.87 -16.43 -13.01
N VAL A 363 2.03 -17.20 -13.69
CA VAL A 363 2.37 -17.90 -14.94
C VAL A 363 1.58 -17.31 -16.10
N SER A 364 2.03 -17.57 -17.34
CA SER A 364 1.45 -16.93 -18.53
C SER A 364 1.10 -17.88 -19.68
N SER A 365 1.31 -19.19 -19.54
CA SER A 365 0.99 -20.17 -20.59
C SER A 365 -0.18 -21.10 -20.22
N PRO A 366 -0.95 -21.61 -21.21
CA PRO A 366 -2.03 -22.57 -20.98
C PRO A 366 -1.60 -23.91 -20.37
N SER A 367 -0.35 -24.34 -20.54
CA SER A 367 0.19 -25.51 -19.81
C SER A 367 0.32 -25.20 -18.33
N ASP A 368 0.93 -24.07 -17.99
CA ASP A 368 1.19 -23.71 -16.59
C ASP A 368 -0.13 -23.49 -15.83
N TYR A 369 -1.15 -22.89 -16.47
CA TYR A 369 -2.49 -22.77 -15.88
C TYR A 369 -3.10 -24.13 -15.54
N ARG A 370 -2.89 -25.16 -16.39
CA ARG A 370 -3.34 -26.53 -16.13
C ARG A 370 -2.59 -27.14 -14.95
N ASP A 371 -1.28 -26.94 -14.87
CA ASP A 371 -0.44 -27.49 -13.82
C ASP A 371 -0.75 -26.83 -12.46
N ILE A 372 -0.98 -25.51 -12.43
CA ILE A 372 -1.47 -24.79 -11.25
C ILE A 372 -2.87 -25.28 -10.85
N ALA A 373 -3.80 -25.45 -11.80
CA ALA A 373 -5.14 -25.98 -11.50
C ALA A 373 -5.08 -27.41 -10.95
N SER A 374 -4.22 -28.26 -11.51
CA SER A 374 -3.97 -29.63 -11.03
C SER A 374 -3.42 -29.62 -9.60
N ARG A 375 -2.41 -28.80 -9.32
CA ARG A 375 -1.84 -28.65 -7.98
C ARG A 375 -2.85 -28.13 -6.96
N LEU A 376 -3.64 -27.11 -7.31
CA LEU A 376 -4.72 -26.59 -6.46
C LEU A 376 -5.77 -27.67 -6.14
N LYS A 377 -6.03 -28.58 -7.10
CA LYS A 377 -6.95 -29.70 -6.94
C LYS A 377 -6.37 -30.80 -6.05
N SER A 378 -5.11 -31.19 -6.23
CA SER A 378 -4.42 -32.12 -5.32
C SER A 378 -4.39 -31.58 -3.89
N GLU A 379 -4.10 -30.30 -3.69
CA GLU A 379 -4.14 -29.67 -2.36
C GLU A 379 -5.54 -29.81 -1.70
N ILE A 380 -6.63 -29.74 -2.47
CA ILE A 380 -7.99 -29.96 -1.96
C ILE A 380 -8.22 -31.45 -1.61
N ASP A 381 -7.81 -32.36 -2.49
CA ASP A 381 -8.06 -33.81 -2.34
C ASP A 381 -7.23 -34.42 -1.21
N ASP A 382 -5.98 -33.99 -1.07
CA ASP A 382 -5.04 -34.39 -0.03
C ASP A 382 -5.31 -33.68 1.32
N GLN A 383 -6.33 -32.83 1.39
CA GLN A 383 -6.70 -32.02 2.57
C GLN A 383 -5.57 -31.09 3.07
N THR A 384 -4.68 -30.65 2.19
CA THR A 384 -3.56 -29.73 2.48
C THR A 384 -3.83 -28.28 2.07
N ALA A 385 -4.95 -28.01 1.39
CA ALA A 385 -5.38 -26.66 1.00
C ALA A 385 -5.70 -25.79 2.22
N LEU A 386 -4.95 -24.69 2.38
CA LEU A 386 -5.17 -23.69 3.44
C LEU A 386 -6.59 -23.09 3.43
N ASN A 387 -7.18 -22.96 2.24
CA ASN A 387 -8.59 -22.62 2.07
C ASN A 387 -9.13 -23.29 0.79
N ALA A 388 -10.11 -24.18 0.94
CA ALA A 388 -10.62 -24.98 -0.17
C ALA A 388 -11.45 -24.13 -1.15
N ALA A 389 -12.23 -23.15 -0.66
CA ALA A 389 -12.98 -22.22 -1.51
C ALA A 389 -12.05 -21.41 -2.43
N ALA A 390 -10.93 -20.92 -1.89
CA ALA A 390 -9.90 -20.19 -2.61
C ALA A 390 -9.20 -21.05 -3.66
N ASN A 391 -8.86 -22.31 -3.35
CA ASN A 391 -8.28 -23.21 -4.33
C ASN A 391 -9.27 -23.50 -5.49
N TRP A 392 -10.57 -23.69 -5.21
CA TRP A 392 -11.60 -23.82 -6.26
C TRP A 392 -11.76 -22.55 -7.10
N TYR A 393 -11.63 -21.37 -6.49
CA TYR A 393 -11.60 -20.09 -7.22
C TYR A 393 -10.36 -19.98 -8.13
N GLY A 394 -9.17 -20.39 -7.65
CA GLY A 394 -7.95 -20.44 -8.46
C GLY A 394 -8.10 -21.40 -9.66
N ILE A 395 -8.72 -22.56 -9.45
CA ILE A 395 -9.07 -23.49 -10.54
C ILE A 395 -10.03 -22.80 -11.53
N ALA A 396 -11.06 -22.11 -11.06
CA ALA A 396 -11.99 -21.39 -11.93
C ALA A 396 -11.29 -20.32 -12.79
N LEU A 397 -10.39 -19.53 -12.19
CA LEU A 397 -9.59 -18.55 -12.90
C LEU A 397 -8.68 -19.20 -13.95
N ALA A 398 -7.98 -20.28 -13.59
CA ALA A 398 -7.13 -21.01 -14.53
C ALA A 398 -7.92 -21.58 -15.72
N GLN A 399 -9.11 -22.16 -15.49
CA GLN A 399 -10.00 -22.62 -16.56
C GLN A 399 -10.51 -21.47 -17.43
N THR A 400 -10.81 -20.32 -16.83
CA THR A 400 -11.19 -19.08 -17.54
C THR A 400 -10.09 -18.61 -18.49
N LEU A 401 -8.83 -18.66 -18.06
CA LEU A 401 -7.65 -18.29 -18.86
C LEU A 401 -7.31 -19.34 -19.94
N MET A 402 -7.66 -20.61 -19.72
CA MET A 402 -7.58 -21.67 -20.73
C MET A 402 -8.75 -21.67 -21.74
N GLY A 403 -9.80 -20.87 -21.49
CA GLY A 403 -10.99 -20.79 -22.34
C GLY A 403 -12.07 -21.85 -22.07
N ASP A 404 -11.92 -22.69 -21.02
CA ASP A 404 -12.95 -23.64 -20.60
C ASP A 404 -13.93 -22.97 -19.63
N TYR A 405 -14.85 -22.19 -20.19
CA TYR A 405 -15.85 -21.44 -19.41
C TYR A 405 -16.89 -22.35 -18.72
N GLY A 406 -17.04 -23.60 -19.18
CA GLY A 406 -17.89 -24.59 -18.52
C GLY A 406 -17.26 -25.05 -17.20
N ALA A 407 -16.04 -25.56 -17.27
CA ALA A 407 -15.27 -25.97 -16.09
C ALA A 407 -15.00 -24.79 -15.14
N ALA A 408 -14.82 -23.57 -15.67
CA ALA A 408 -14.67 -22.37 -14.87
C ALA A 408 -15.92 -22.07 -14.02
N ASN A 409 -17.12 -22.12 -14.62
CA ASN A 409 -18.37 -21.91 -13.90
C ASN A 409 -18.61 -23.00 -12.83
N ASP A 410 -18.35 -24.27 -13.15
CA ASP A 410 -18.48 -25.37 -12.18
C ASP A 410 -17.51 -25.23 -11.00
N ALA A 411 -16.27 -24.81 -11.25
CA ALA A 411 -15.28 -24.54 -10.22
C ALA A 411 -15.67 -23.32 -9.36
N LEU A 412 -16.16 -22.24 -9.98
CA LEU A 412 -16.60 -21.05 -9.26
C LEU A 412 -17.86 -21.32 -8.40
N ALA A 413 -18.77 -22.16 -8.88
CA ALA A 413 -19.93 -22.61 -8.10
C ALA A 413 -19.52 -23.41 -6.85
N LYS A 414 -18.48 -24.24 -6.94
CA LYS A 414 -17.90 -24.95 -5.78
C LYS A 414 -17.23 -23.98 -4.81
N ALA A 415 -16.45 -23.02 -5.31
CA ALA A 415 -15.83 -21.97 -4.51
C ALA A 415 -16.87 -21.18 -3.69
N ARG A 416 -17.96 -20.72 -4.33
CA ARG A 416 -19.06 -20.00 -3.66
C ARG A 416 -19.74 -20.82 -2.58
N ARG A 417 -20.11 -22.08 -2.86
CA ARG A 417 -20.76 -22.96 -1.87
C ARG A 417 -19.91 -23.21 -0.63
N LEU A 418 -18.61 -23.44 -0.81
CA LEU A 418 -17.67 -23.63 0.29
C LEU A 418 -17.51 -22.33 1.09
N PHE A 419 -17.32 -21.20 0.41
CA PHE A 419 -17.21 -19.89 1.06
C PHE A 419 -18.45 -19.53 1.90
N GLU A 420 -19.66 -19.72 1.35
CA GLU A 420 -20.92 -19.49 2.07
C GLU A 420 -21.05 -20.39 3.31
N GLY A 421 -20.60 -21.65 3.22
CA GLY A 421 -20.55 -22.59 4.35
C GLY A 421 -19.53 -22.18 5.42
N GLU A 422 -18.33 -21.76 5.02
CA GLU A 422 -17.29 -21.23 5.91
C GLU A 422 -17.80 -19.99 6.65
N GLN A 423 -18.40 -19.01 5.95
CA GLN A 423 -18.95 -17.80 6.56
C GLN A 423 -20.15 -18.08 7.49
N ALA A 424 -20.97 -19.09 7.20
CA ALA A 424 -22.04 -19.51 8.10
C ALA A 424 -21.47 -20.13 9.39
N SER A 425 -20.42 -20.95 9.28
CA SER A 425 -19.75 -21.58 10.42
C SER A 425 -19.08 -20.55 11.34
N THR A 426 -18.32 -19.60 10.77
CA THR A 426 -17.66 -18.54 11.54
C THR A 426 -18.65 -17.61 12.24
N ALA A 427 -19.78 -17.28 11.59
CA ALA A 427 -20.84 -16.49 12.22
C ALA A 427 -21.50 -17.21 13.41
N VAL A 428 -21.70 -18.53 13.34
CA VAL A 428 -22.20 -19.34 14.46
C VAL A 428 -21.19 -19.38 15.60
N ALA A 429 -19.90 -19.60 15.30
CA ALA A 429 -18.84 -19.61 16.32
C ALA A 429 -18.72 -18.24 17.03
N ALA A 430 -18.74 -17.13 16.29
CA ALA A 430 -18.72 -15.79 16.87
C ALA A 430 -19.91 -15.53 17.80
N ALA A 431 -21.13 -15.93 17.39
CA ALA A 431 -22.32 -15.80 18.22
C ALA A 431 -22.30 -16.69 19.47
N GLN A 432 -21.58 -17.81 19.46
CA GLN A 432 -21.35 -18.64 20.65
C GLN A 432 -20.38 -17.98 21.64
N VAL A 433 -19.30 -17.38 21.14
CA VAL A 433 -18.34 -16.62 21.98
C VAL A 433 -19.04 -15.45 22.66
N GLU A 434 -19.77 -14.61 21.92
CA GLU A 434 -20.51 -13.47 22.49
C GLU A 434 -21.52 -13.88 23.59
N ARG A 435 -22.20 -15.02 23.40
CA ARG A 435 -23.09 -15.59 24.44
C ARG A 435 -22.33 -16.08 25.66
N SER A 436 -21.14 -16.64 25.49
CA SER A 436 -20.29 -17.09 26.60
C SER A 436 -19.71 -15.91 27.41
N GLU A 437 -19.30 -14.84 26.75
CA GLU A 437 -18.84 -13.61 27.41
C GLU A 437 -19.99 -12.91 28.15
N ALA A 438 -21.18 -12.85 27.55
CA ALA A 438 -22.39 -12.29 28.16
C ALA A 438 -22.97 -13.12 29.33
N SER A 439 -22.50 -14.36 29.53
CA SER A 439 -22.94 -15.25 30.63
C SER A 439 -21.90 -15.45 31.74
N LEU A 440 -20.77 -14.72 31.69
CA LEU A 440 -19.88 -14.57 32.84
C LEU A 440 -20.66 -13.92 34.01
N PRO A 441 -20.79 -14.59 35.17
CA PRO A 441 -21.49 -14.00 36.30
C PRO A 441 -20.72 -12.77 36.78
N THR A 442 -21.41 -11.62 36.84
CA THR A 442 -20.88 -10.41 37.45
C THR A 442 -20.46 -10.72 38.88
N ALA A 443 -19.14 -10.71 39.12
CA ALA A 443 -18.59 -10.95 40.44
C ALA A 443 -19.19 -9.93 41.41
N LYS A 444 -20.04 -10.39 42.33
CA LYS A 444 -20.57 -9.56 43.41
C LYS A 444 -19.37 -8.89 44.09
N PRO A 445 -19.34 -7.56 44.25
CA PRO A 445 -18.25 -6.90 44.94
C PRO A 445 -18.16 -7.48 46.35
N MET A 446 -17.00 -8.05 46.69
CA MET A 446 -16.76 -8.52 48.05
C MET A 446 -16.84 -7.32 49.00
N PRO A 447 -17.55 -7.41 50.14
CA PRO A 447 -17.63 -6.31 51.08
C PRO A 447 -16.24 -6.02 51.64
N ALA A 448 -15.85 -4.74 51.63
CA ALA A 448 -14.54 -4.30 52.10
C ALA A 448 -14.33 -4.64 53.58
N THR A 449 -13.26 -5.37 53.88
CA THR A 449 -12.84 -5.65 55.25
C THR A 449 -12.13 -4.43 55.86
N SER A 450 -12.85 -3.64 56.64
CA SER A 450 -12.23 -2.70 57.59
C SER A 450 -11.71 -3.44 58.81
N PRO A 451 -10.59 -3.00 59.43
CA PRO A 451 -9.92 -3.76 60.48
C PRO A 451 -10.62 -3.61 61.83
N MET A 452 -10.89 -4.73 62.51
CA MET A 452 -11.29 -4.72 63.93
C MET A 452 -10.32 -5.48 64.82
N ARG A 453 -9.68 -4.68 65.67
CA ARG A 453 -9.04 -4.96 66.95
C ARG A 453 -9.73 -6.08 67.74
N ALA A 454 -8.95 -6.99 68.30
CA ALA A 454 -9.45 -8.10 69.10
C ALA A 454 -9.97 -7.67 70.49
N THR A 455 -11.14 -8.19 70.90
CA THR A 455 -11.50 -8.55 72.28
C THR A 455 -12.71 -9.50 72.32
N ASP A 456 -12.47 -10.74 72.75
CA ASP A 456 -13.27 -11.61 73.64
C ASP A 456 -14.82 -11.71 73.63
N LYS A 457 -15.23 -13.00 73.63
CA LYS A 457 -16.40 -13.64 74.30
C LYS A 457 -17.77 -13.69 73.60
N ALA A 458 -18.45 -14.82 73.86
CA ALA A 458 -19.74 -15.29 73.31
C ALA A 458 -20.70 -15.63 74.49
N PRO A 459 -21.79 -16.44 74.37
CA PRO A 459 -22.65 -16.81 73.23
C PRO A 459 -24.17 -16.66 73.55
N THR A 460 -25.08 -16.89 72.57
CA THR A 460 -26.49 -17.45 72.66
C THR A 460 -27.33 -17.02 71.42
N GLN A 461 -28.44 -17.65 70.96
CA GLN A 461 -28.93 -19.05 70.95
C GLN A 461 -30.11 -19.14 69.90
N ARG A 462 -30.51 -20.36 69.47
CA ARG A 462 -31.84 -20.74 68.85
C ARG A 462 -32.09 -20.30 67.38
N ARG A 463 -32.41 -21.23 66.45
CA ARG A 463 -33.73 -21.82 66.07
C ARG A 463 -34.70 -20.77 65.45
N SER A 464 -35.51 -21.02 64.41
CA SER A 464 -35.70 -22.21 63.53
C SER A 464 -36.80 -21.97 62.46
N VAL A 465 -36.74 -22.71 61.33
CA VAL A 465 -37.89 -23.30 60.57
C VAL A 465 -38.77 -22.41 59.65
N ASN A 466 -38.61 -22.71 58.33
CA ASN A 466 -39.60 -23.00 57.27
C ASN A 466 -40.70 -22.04 56.77
N THR A 467 -41.12 -22.38 55.53
CA THR A 467 -42.34 -22.05 54.75
C THR A 467 -42.44 -20.61 54.20
N ALA A 468 -42.76 -20.30 52.94
CA ALA A 468 -43.16 -20.97 51.69
C ALA A 468 -44.52 -20.46 51.15
N THR A 469 -44.51 -20.14 49.85
CA THR A 469 -45.63 -20.10 48.88
C THR A 469 -46.72 -19.02 48.93
N ALA A 470 -47.24 -18.76 47.71
CA ALA A 470 -48.52 -18.11 47.35
C ALA A 470 -48.60 -16.56 47.51
N HIS A 471 -49.32 -15.81 46.64
CA HIS A 471 -49.98 -16.11 45.35
C HIS A 471 -50.32 -14.78 44.62
N ALA A 472 -50.44 -14.82 43.27
CA ALA A 472 -51.46 -14.11 42.43
C ALA A 472 -51.62 -12.55 42.53
N ALA A 473 -52.30 -11.82 41.64
CA ALA A 473 -52.58 -11.89 40.19
C ALA A 473 -53.29 -10.57 39.77
N SER A 474 -53.76 -10.45 38.52
CA SER A 474 -54.57 -9.35 37.93
C SER A 474 -53.80 -8.08 37.51
N ARG A 475 -53.82 -7.50 36.29
CA ARG A 475 -54.65 -7.54 35.04
C ARG A 475 -55.57 -6.30 34.85
N ALA A 476 -55.68 -5.87 33.57
CA ALA A 476 -56.38 -4.71 32.97
C ALA A 476 -55.61 -3.35 33.08
N GLN A 477 -55.36 -2.55 32.02
CA GLN A 477 -56.19 -1.99 30.92
C GLN A 477 -57.25 -1.00 31.45
N SER A 478 -57.42 0.25 30.96
CA SER A 478 -57.26 0.81 29.58
C SER A 478 -56.91 2.32 29.53
N ALA A 479 -56.79 2.90 28.32
CA ALA A 479 -56.57 4.33 28.01
C ALA A 479 -57.66 5.29 28.57
N THR A 480 -57.51 6.62 28.67
CA THR A 480 -57.21 7.66 27.64
C THR A 480 -56.91 8.99 28.39
N THR A 481 -56.05 9.94 28.00
CA THR A 481 -56.27 11.07 27.04
C THR A 481 -55.12 12.10 27.22
N GLN A 482 -54.76 12.89 26.19
CA GLN A 482 -53.89 14.10 26.30
C GLN A 482 -54.69 15.36 25.92
N PRO A 483 -54.35 16.57 26.44
CA PRO A 483 -53.49 17.49 25.66
C PRO A 483 -52.58 18.44 26.48
N GLY A 484 -51.59 19.05 25.81
CA GLY A 484 -50.92 20.28 26.28
C GLY A 484 -49.38 20.20 26.28
N ALA A 485 -48.72 20.95 25.40
CA ALA A 485 -47.27 21.00 25.28
C ALA A 485 -46.75 22.44 25.11
N THR A 486 -45.76 22.81 25.94
CA THR A 486 -44.77 23.91 25.81
C THR A 486 -43.77 23.74 26.97
N ASP A 487 -42.50 24.15 26.93
CA ASP A 487 -41.57 24.42 25.82
C ASP A 487 -40.15 24.34 26.41
N LEU A 488 -39.50 23.17 26.33
CA LEU A 488 -38.16 22.94 26.89
C LEU A 488 -37.09 22.70 25.82
N THR A 489 -37.50 22.42 24.58
CA THR A 489 -36.58 22.06 23.48
C THR A 489 -35.94 23.28 22.82
N ALA A 490 -36.57 24.47 22.93
CA ALA A 490 -36.05 25.70 22.36
C ALA A 490 -34.80 26.23 23.10
N GLN A 491 -34.80 26.21 24.44
CA GLN A 491 -33.66 26.71 25.24
C GLN A 491 -32.40 25.85 25.09
N THR A 492 -32.52 24.52 24.95
CA THR A 492 -31.35 23.66 24.76
C THR A 492 -30.65 23.90 23.42
N ARG A 493 -31.41 24.24 22.37
CA ARG A 493 -30.87 24.50 21.03
C ARG A 493 -30.03 25.78 21.00
N ALA A 494 -30.53 26.86 21.60
CA ALA A 494 -29.85 28.16 21.66
C ALA A 494 -28.51 28.12 22.42
N LEU A 495 -28.35 27.21 23.40
CA LEU A 495 -27.09 27.04 24.13
C LEU A 495 -26.08 26.12 23.41
N THR A 496 -26.54 25.27 22.50
CA THR A 496 -25.67 24.34 21.75
C THR A 496 -24.98 25.05 20.57
N GLU A 497 -25.65 26.00 19.93
CA GLU A 497 -25.09 26.82 18.84
C GLU A 497 -24.04 27.85 19.32
N ALA A 498 -23.86 28.02 20.63
CA ALA A 498 -22.90 28.95 21.25
C ALA A 498 -21.55 28.34 21.65
N GLY A 499 -21.32 27.04 21.42
CA GLY A 499 -19.97 26.43 21.47
C GLY A 499 -19.26 26.36 22.83
N LEU A 500 -20.00 26.34 23.94
CA LEU A 500 -19.45 26.49 25.31
C LEU A 500 -19.50 25.24 26.22
N ILE A 501 -19.80 24.05 25.68
CA ILE A 501 -19.79 22.78 26.43
C ILE A 501 -19.13 21.67 25.59
N PRO A 502 -18.15 20.89 26.12
CA PRO A 502 -17.58 19.75 25.40
C PRO A 502 -18.56 18.56 25.32
N HIS A 503 -18.62 17.92 24.15
CA HIS A 503 -19.50 16.78 23.89
C HIS A 503 -19.04 15.49 24.61
N ASN A 504 -19.61 15.21 25.79
CA ASN A 504 -19.56 13.88 26.39
C ASN A 504 -20.57 12.93 25.73
N ASN A 505 -20.15 12.26 24.66
CA ASN A 505 -20.93 11.16 24.04
C ASN A 505 -20.80 9.86 24.86
N ALA A 506 -21.44 9.81 26.03
CA ALA A 506 -21.76 8.54 26.69
C ALA A 506 -23.10 8.01 26.15
N THR A 507 -23.20 6.70 25.94
CA THR A 507 -24.39 6.00 25.37
C THR A 507 -24.82 6.41 23.96
N ALA A 508 -23.88 6.48 23.03
CA ALA A 508 -24.22 6.08 21.66
C ALA A 508 -24.47 4.55 21.64
N ALA A 509 -25.63 4.12 21.14
CA ALA A 509 -25.85 2.70 20.87
C ALA A 509 -24.81 2.21 19.85
N GLN A 510 -24.15 1.08 20.13
CA GLN A 510 -23.18 0.51 19.19
C GLN A 510 -23.87 0.27 17.84
N PRO A 511 -23.28 0.71 16.71
CA PRO A 511 -23.79 0.32 15.41
C PRO A 511 -23.77 -1.20 15.32
N ALA A 512 -24.90 -1.81 14.93
CA ALA A 512 -24.97 -3.25 14.72
C ALA A 512 -23.87 -3.67 13.75
N LYS A 513 -23.07 -4.68 14.12
CA LYS A 513 -21.99 -5.19 13.26
C LYS A 513 -22.57 -5.48 11.86
N PRO A 514 -21.98 -4.97 10.77
CA PRO A 514 -22.44 -5.30 9.43
C PRO A 514 -22.37 -6.82 9.25
N ALA A 515 -23.46 -7.41 8.76
CA ALA A 515 -23.48 -8.85 8.48
C ALA A 515 -22.36 -9.18 7.48
N THR A 516 -21.57 -10.22 7.77
CA THR A 516 -20.49 -10.64 6.87
C THR A 516 -21.06 -10.93 5.48
N PRO A 517 -20.54 -10.29 4.42
CA PRO A 517 -21.07 -10.50 3.08
C PRO A 517 -20.86 -11.96 2.66
N ARG A 518 -21.92 -12.59 2.16
CA ARG A 518 -21.90 -13.99 1.67
C ARG A 518 -21.17 -14.17 0.32
N SER A 519 -20.36 -13.21 -0.07
CA SER A 519 -19.60 -13.19 -1.32
C SER A 519 -18.34 -12.35 -1.12
N SER A 520 -17.49 -12.28 -2.14
CA SER A 520 -16.30 -11.44 -2.15
C SER A 520 -16.13 -10.74 -3.52
N PRO A 521 -15.32 -9.66 -3.61
CA PRO A 521 -14.99 -9.02 -4.88
C PRO A 521 -14.43 -10.02 -5.89
N SER A 522 -13.44 -10.85 -5.50
CA SER A 522 -12.89 -11.90 -6.37
C SER A 522 -13.96 -12.82 -6.96
N LEU A 523 -14.88 -13.32 -6.15
CA LEU A 523 -15.93 -14.25 -6.61
C LEU A 523 -16.90 -13.59 -7.61
N ASP A 524 -17.30 -12.34 -7.34
CA ASP A 524 -18.29 -11.60 -8.15
C ASP A 524 -17.68 -11.05 -9.44
N VAL A 525 -16.46 -10.53 -9.41
CA VAL A 525 -15.72 -10.08 -10.60
C VAL A 525 -15.41 -11.26 -11.53
N LEU A 526 -14.97 -12.42 -11.00
CA LEU A 526 -14.69 -13.58 -11.85
C LEU A 526 -15.95 -14.16 -12.51
N ALA A 527 -17.11 -14.11 -11.85
CA ALA A 527 -18.38 -14.53 -12.48
C ALA A 527 -18.70 -13.67 -13.71
N ALA A 528 -18.52 -12.35 -13.61
CA ALA A 528 -18.71 -11.44 -14.74
C ALA A 528 -17.66 -11.66 -15.84
N ASP A 529 -16.38 -11.88 -15.48
CA ASP A 529 -15.31 -12.13 -16.46
C ASP A 529 -15.51 -13.44 -17.25
N ILE A 530 -15.96 -14.51 -16.58
CA ILE A 530 -16.32 -15.78 -17.26
C ILE A 530 -17.43 -15.55 -18.28
N ALA A 531 -18.54 -14.91 -17.88
CA ALA A 531 -19.65 -14.62 -18.78
C ALA A 531 -19.22 -13.73 -19.96
N ARG A 532 -18.38 -12.71 -19.71
CA ARG A 532 -17.85 -11.80 -20.72
C ARG A 532 -16.99 -12.53 -21.75
N ARG A 533 -16.06 -13.39 -21.29
CA ARG A 533 -15.17 -14.17 -22.15
C ARG A 533 -15.88 -15.30 -22.90
N ALA A 534 -16.96 -15.84 -22.33
CA ALA A 534 -17.87 -16.77 -23.01
C ALA A 534 -18.74 -16.09 -24.08
N GLY A 535 -18.72 -14.75 -24.18
CA GLY A 535 -19.55 -13.98 -25.12
C GLY A 535 -21.00 -13.77 -24.66
N HIS A 536 -21.32 -14.10 -23.40
CA HIS A 536 -22.64 -13.88 -22.81
C HIS A 536 -22.78 -12.42 -22.35
N ASN A 537 -22.75 -11.48 -23.29
CA ASN A 537 -22.59 -10.05 -23.04
C ASN A 537 -23.65 -9.45 -22.07
N ASP A 538 -24.93 -9.77 -22.24
CA ASP A 538 -26.00 -9.23 -21.37
C ASP A 538 -25.91 -9.78 -19.94
N GLU A 539 -25.51 -11.04 -19.80
CA GLU A 539 -25.24 -11.66 -18.50
C GLU A 539 -24.00 -11.04 -17.84
N ALA A 540 -22.94 -10.82 -18.61
CA ALA A 540 -21.71 -10.19 -18.12
C ALA A 540 -21.96 -8.78 -17.57
N VAL A 541 -22.72 -7.94 -18.29
CA VAL A 541 -23.08 -6.60 -17.80
C VAL A 541 -23.92 -6.70 -16.53
N ARG A 542 -24.96 -7.56 -16.50
CA ARG A 542 -25.80 -7.78 -15.32
C ARG A 542 -25.01 -8.23 -14.10
N LEU A 543 -24.04 -9.13 -14.28
CA LEU A 543 -23.18 -9.64 -13.21
C LEU A 543 -22.19 -8.57 -12.73
N ALA A 544 -21.59 -7.80 -13.65
CA ALA A 544 -20.65 -6.74 -13.31
C ALA A 544 -21.34 -5.55 -12.61
N GLU A 545 -22.53 -5.15 -13.07
CA GLU A 545 -23.35 -4.13 -12.41
C GLU A 545 -23.74 -4.57 -10.98
N LEU A 546 -24.08 -5.86 -10.78
CA LEU A 546 -24.34 -6.41 -9.46
C LEU A 546 -23.09 -6.44 -8.57
N ALA A 547 -21.92 -6.73 -9.15
CA ALA A 547 -20.64 -6.69 -8.45
C ALA A 547 -20.31 -5.26 -8.00
N GLN A 548 -20.39 -4.26 -8.89
CA GLN A 548 -20.15 -2.85 -8.55
C GLN A 548 -21.13 -2.34 -7.49
N LYS A 549 -22.43 -2.66 -7.59
CA LYS A 549 -23.43 -2.28 -6.57
C LYS A 549 -23.17 -2.89 -5.19
N ARG A 550 -22.52 -4.06 -5.13
CA ARG A 550 -22.14 -4.72 -3.87
C ARG A 550 -20.80 -4.22 -3.33
N TRP A 551 -19.88 -3.85 -4.23
CA TRP A 551 -18.50 -3.46 -3.95
C TRP A 551 -18.16 -2.10 -4.59
N PRO A 552 -18.83 -1.00 -4.16
CA PRO A 552 -18.71 0.29 -4.83
C PRO A 552 -17.29 0.88 -4.78
N GLU A 553 -16.52 0.56 -3.73
CA GLU A 553 -15.13 1.00 -3.55
C GLU A 553 -14.10 0.09 -4.24
N SER A 554 -14.51 -0.95 -4.97
CA SER A 554 -13.59 -1.85 -5.67
C SER A 554 -13.40 -1.42 -7.11
N HIS A 555 -12.20 -0.90 -7.43
CA HIS A 555 -11.79 -0.59 -8.79
C HIS A 555 -11.94 -1.82 -9.69
N ALA A 556 -11.70 -3.03 -9.18
CA ALA A 556 -11.90 -4.27 -9.95
C ALA A 556 -13.36 -4.51 -10.39
N ALA A 557 -14.33 -4.12 -9.57
CA ALA A 557 -15.75 -4.26 -9.91
C ALA A 557 -16.20 -3.18 -10.92
N ILE A 558 -15.68 -1.96 -10.78
CA ILE A 558 -15.88 -0.84 -11.71
C ILE A 558 -15.28 -1.16 -13.08
N ASP A 559 -14.01 -1.60 -13.10
CA ASP A 559 -13.25 -2.01 -14.28
C ASP A 559 -13.97 -3.13 -15.03
N MET A 560 -14.41 -4.18 -14.34
CA MET A 560 -15.17 -5.28 -14.96
C MET A 560 -16.50 -4.81 -15.55
N HIS A 561 -17.18 -3.83 -14.94
CA HIS A 561 -18.40 -3.26 -15.49
C HIS A 561 -18.14 -2.44 -16.75
N LEU A 562 -17.07 -1.62 -16.77
CA LEU A 562 -16.61 -0.93 -17.98
C LEU A 562 -16.24 -1.91 -19.10
N GLN A 563 -15.45 -2.95 -18.80
CA GLN A 563 -15.11 -4.00 -19.77
C GLN A 563 -16.34 -4.72 -20.32
N ALA A 564 -17.31 -5.06 -19.46
CA ALA A 564 -18.55 -5.72 -19.88
C ALA A 564 -19.40 -4.82 -20.79
N LEU A 565 -19.59 -3.54 -20.42
CA LEU A 565 -20.34 -2.57 -21.22
C LEU A 565 -19.70 -2.34 -22.60
N LEU A 566 -18.38 -2.21 -22.66
CA LEU A 566 -17.64 -2.05 -23.91
C LEU A 566 -17.71 -3.30 -24.80
N THR A 567 -17.59 -4.49 -24.20
CA THR A 567 -17.75 -5.78 -24.91
C THR A 567 -19.17 -5.92 -25.47
N ALA A 568 -20.18 -5.51 -24.70
CA ALA A 568 -21.58 -5.45 -25.10
C ALA A 568 -21.93 -4.29 -26.07
N ARG A 569 -20.96 -3.44 -26.43
CA ARG A 569 -21.15 -2.22 -27.26
C ARG A 569 -22.14 -1.20 -26.66
N ARG A 570 -22.35 -1.21 -25.34
CA ARG A 570 -23.17 -0.26 -24.59
C ARG A 570 -22.38 1.02 -24.29
N PHE A 571 -21.88 1.65 -25.36
CA PHE A 571 -20.89 2.72 -25.29
C PHE A 571 -21.38 3.98 -24.56
N ALA A 572 -22.67 4.31 -24.63
CA ALA A 572 -23.25 5.46 -23.92
C ALA A 572 -23.17 5.29 -22.38
N GLU A 573 -23.42 4.09 -21.89
CA GLU A 573 -23.35 3.75 -20.47
C GLU A 573 -21.89 3.65 -20.02
N ALA A 574 -21.02 3.03 -20.83
CA ALA A 574 -19.58 3.02 -20.57
C ALA A 574 -18.98 4.43 -20.52
N GLN A 575 -19.37 5.34 -21.42
CA GLN A 575 -18.90 6.74 -21.42
C GLN A 575 -19.41 7.48 -20.19
N THR A 576 -20.64 7.22 -19.76
CA THR A 576 -21.24 7.82 -18.55
C THR A 576 -20.49 7.39 -17.29
N LEU A 577 -20.26 6.08 -17.13
CA LEU A 577 -19.50 5.54 -15.99
C LEU A 577 -18.05 6.03 -16.01
N ALA A 578 -17.34 5.94 -17.13
CA ALA A 578 -15.96 6.42 -17.21
C ALA A 578 -15.83 7.95 -17.00
N LYS A 579 -16.85 8.76 -17.35
CA LYS A 579 -16.92 10.19 -17.00
C LYS A 579 -17.13 10.45 -15.51
N GLN A 580 -17.76 9.53 -14.78
CA GLN A 580 -17.87 9.59 -13.32
C GLN A 580 -16.51 9.28 -12.68
N GLU A 581 -15.88 8.17 -13.08
CA GLU A 581 -14.63 7.71 -12.47
C GLU A 581 -13.44 8.63 -12.76
N THR A 582 -13.35 9.22 -13.96
CA THR A 582 -12.32 10.24 -14.26
C THR A 582 -12.49 11.54 -13.47
N ARG A 583 -13.68 11.80 -12.90
CA ARG A 583 -13.92 12.95 -11.98
C ARG A 583 -13.63 12.58 -10.53
N ALA A 584 -13.91 11.34 -10.12
CA ALA A 584 -13.60 10.84 -8.78
C ALA A 584 -12.09 10.66 -8.59
N GLU A 585 -11.43 10.01 -9.54
CA GLU A 585 -10.00 9.71 -9.52
C GLU A 585 -9.27 10.20 -10.79
N PRO A 586 -9.10 11.53 -10.99
CA PRO A 586 -8.48 12.09 -12.19
C PRO A 586 -7.01 11.68 -12.41
N LYS A 587 -6.36 11.06 -11.41
CA LYS A 587 -4.98 10.56 -11.49
C LYS A 587 -4.87 9.11 -11.99
N ARG A 588 -5.98 8.41 -12.26
CA ARG A 588 -5.98 7.03 -12.79
C ARG A 588 -6.00 7.04 -14.32
N PRO A 589 -4.95 6.56 -15.02
CA PRO A 589 -4.93 6.56 -16.49
C PRO A 589 -6.00 5.63 -17.09
N ASP A 590 -6.41 4.61 -16.34
CA ASP A 590 -7.29 3.52 -16.78
C ASP A 590 -8.72 4.02 -17.04
N TRP A 591 -9.24 4.88 -16.15
CA TRP A 591 -10.53 5.55 -16.30
C TRP A 591 -10.55 6.45 -17.54
N TRP A 592 -9.45 7.16 -17.83
CA TRP A 592 -9.30 7.96 -19.05
C TRP A 592 -9.23 7.07 -20.30
N PHE A 593 -8.59 5.91 -20.22
CA PHE A 593 -8.52 4.96 -21.34
C PHE A 593 -9.90 4.37 -21.68
N TYR A 594 -10.69 3.97 -20.68
CA TYR A 594 -12.07 3.52 -20.91
C TYR A 594 -12.97 4.63 -21.45
N LEU A 595 -12.80 5.87 -20.98
CA LEU A 595 -13.51 7.02 -21.53
C LEU A 595 -13.18 7.24 -23.00
N ALA A 596 -11.90 7.11 -23.39
CA ALA A 596 -11.50 7.18 -24.79
C ALA A 596 -12.13 6.07 -25.64
N GLN A 597 -12.08 4.81 -25.19
CA GLN A 597 -12.68 3.66 -25.89
C GLN A 597 -14.21 3.81 -26.07
N ALA A 598 -14.92 4.23 -25.03
CA ALA A 598 -16.36 4.48 -25.10
C ALA A 598 -16.69 5.61 -26.09
N SER A 599 -15.87 6.66 -26.13
CA SER A 599 -16.04 7.80 -27.03
C SER A 599 -15.78 7.44 -28.50
N VAL A 600 -14.81 6.56 -28.78
CA VAL A 600 -14.62 5.95 -30.12
C VAL A 600 -15.90 5.21 -30.55
N GLY A 601 -16.48 4.39 -29.66
CA GLY A 601 -17.70 3.65 -29.95
C GLY A 601 -18.95 4.51 -30.17
N LEU A 602 -18.95 5.74 -29.66
CA LEU A 602 -20.00 6.76 -29.88
C LEU A 602 -19.72 7.69 -31.06
N ASN A 603 -18.57 7.56 -31.73
CA ASN A 603 -18.08 8.52 -32.73
C ASN A 603 -18.00 9.97 -32.17
N ASP A 604 -17.46 10.10 -30.96
CA ASP A 604 -17.18 11.35 -30.23
C ASP A 604 -15.66 11.63 -30.21
N PRO A 605 -15.09 12.16 -31.32
CA PRO A 605 -13.65 12.37 -31.42
C PRO A 605 -13.14 13.45 -30.45
N LEU A 606 -13.98 14.42 -30.08
CA LEU A 606 -13.62 15.46 -29.13
C LEU A 606 -13.30 14.86 -27.76
N GLN A 607 -14.24 14.07 -27.21
CA GLN A 607 -14.04 13.42 -25.92
C GLN A 607 -12.94 12.35 -25.97
N GLN A 608 -12.83 11.61 -27.08
CA GLN A 608 -11.76 10.64 -27.32
C GLN A 608 -10.37 11.30 -27.19
N HIS A 609 -10.11 12.36 -27.96
CA HIS A 609 -8.81 13.02 -27.97
C HIS A 609 -8.49 13.69 -26.63
N GLN A 610 -9.47 14.32 -25.98
CA GLN A 610 -9.30 14.85 -24.62
C GLN A 610 -8.92 13.74 -23.62
N ALA A 611 -9.62 12.61 -23.63
CA ALA A 611 -9.36 11.52 -22.68
C ALA A 611 -8.02 10.82 -22.94
N MET A 612 -7.65 10.58 -24.22
CA MET A 612 -6.33 10.07 -24.57
C MET A 612 -5.20 11.03 -24.19
N ALA A 613 -5.44 12.34 -24.25
CA ALA A 613 -4.45 13.31 -23.82
C ALA A 613 -4.15 13.21 -22.31
N GLU A 614 -5.19 13.13 -21.48
CA GLU A 614 -5.05 12.94 -20.02
C GLU A 614 -4.35 11.61 -19.70
N LYS A 615 -4.75 10.52 -20.37
CA LYS A 615 -4.10 9.19 -20.25
C LYS A 615 -2.60 9.29 -20.54
N PHE A 616 -2.21 9.86 -21.68
CA PHE A 616 -0.80 10.01 -22.05
C PHE A 616 -0.03 10.95 -21.11
N ALA A 617 -0.66 11.99 -20.54
CA ALA A 617 -0.02 12.86 -19.57
C ALA A 617 0.29 12.14 -18.26
N LEU A 618 -0.62 11.28 -17.78
CA LEU A 618 -0.41 10.45 -16.59
C LEU A 618 0.68 9.39 -16.80
N ASP A 619 0.81 8.86 -18.02
CA ASP A 619 1.92 7.98 -18.43
C ASP A 619 3.26 8.74 -18.64
N GLY A 620 3.30 10.06 -18.51
CA GLY A 620 4.48 10.89 -18.83
C GLY A 620 4.79 11.00 -20.33
N ALA A 621 3.94 10.47 -21.19
CA ALA A 621 4.05 10.55 -22.65
C ALA A 621 3.61 11.93 -23.19
N TRP A 622 4.14 13.01 -22.61
CA TRP A 622 3.75 14.39 -22.90
C TRP A 622 3.70 14.76 -24.40
N PRO A 623 4.64 14.34 -25.27
CA PRO A 623 4.54 14.64 -26.70
C PRO A 623 3.28 14.04 -27.33
N SER A 624 2.83 12.87 -26.87
CA SER A 624 1.59 12.23 -27.32
C SER A 624 0.36 12.92 -26.74
N ALA A 625 0.40 13.32 -25.46
CA ALA A 625 -0.66 14.10 -24.82
C ALA A 625 -0.91 15.46 -25.53
N ILE A 626 0.16 16.18 -25.84
CA ILE A 626 0.16 17.46 -26.56
C ILE A 626 -0.39 17.30 -27.98
N ARG A 627 -0.05 16.20 -28.69
CA ARG A 627 -0.63 15.90 -30.02
C ARG A 627 -2.13 15.65 -29.92
N GLN A 628 -2.58 14.85 -28.95
CA GLN A 628 -4.00 14.58 -28.75
C GLN A 628 -4.82 15.86 -28.45
N LEU A 629 -4.32 16.80 -27.64
CA LEU A 629 -5.04 18.08 -27.45
C LEU A 629 -5.04 18.97 -28.69
N LYS A 630 -4.02 18.89 -29.56
CA LYS A 630 -4.02 19.60 -30.86
C LYS A 630 -5.06 19.00 -31.80
N GLU A 631 -5.14 17.67 -31.88
CA GLU A 631 -6.20 16.96 -32.61
C GLU A 631 -7.60 17.32 -32.06
N ALA A 632 -7.79 17.31 -30.73
CA ALA A 632 -9.05 17.71 -30.08
C ALA A 632 -9.49 19.14 -30.43
N ARG A 633 -8.55 20.09 -30.47
CA ARG A 633 -8.82 21.50 -30.81
C ARG A 633 -9.25 21.67 -32.26
N ASP A 634 -8.77 20.82 -33.15
CA ASP A 634 -9.03 20.92 -34.59
C ASP A 634 -10.32 20.16 -34.99
N VAL A 635 -11.04 19.56 -34.02
CA VAL A 635 -12.37 18.94 -34.19
C VAL A 635 -13.45 19.99 -34.46
N LYS A 636 -14.11 19.89 -35.62
CA LYS A 636 -15.11 20.86 -36.12
C LYS A 636 -16.35 21.06 -35.23
N SER A 637 -16.68 20.10 -34.37
CA SER A 637 -17.83 20.16 -33.46
C SER A 637 -17.51 20.76 -32.08
N ALA A 638 -16.25 21.14 -31.82
CA ALA A 638 -15.87 21.77 -30.55
C ALA A 638 -16.52 23.16 -30.39
N SER A 639 -17.16 23.39 -29.25
CA SER A 639 -17.70 24.71 -28.90
C SER A 639 -16.58 25.68 -28.50
N PHE A 640 -16.90 26.98 -28.43
CA PHE A 640 -15.97 27.98 -27.91
C PHE A 640 -15.47 27.66 -26.48
N TYR A 641 -16.33 27.06 -25.65
CA TYR A 641 -15.97 26.63 -24.29
C TYR A 641 -14.98 25.46 -24.32
N ASP A 642 -15.19 24.48 -25.19
CA ASP A 642 -14.29 23.33 -25.36
C ASP A 642 -12.92 23.79 -25.86
N LEU A 643 -12.89 24.66 -26.88
CA LEU A 643 -11.66 25.23 -27.43
C LEU A 643 -10.85 26.02 -26.39
N SER A 644 -11.53 26.78 -25.52
CA SER A 644 -10.90 27.49 -24.40
C SER A 644 -10.27 26.51 -23.39
N THR A 645 -11.01 25.48 -23.01
CA THR A 645 -10.58 24.44 -22.06
C THR A 645 -9.39 23.64 -22.59
N ILE A 646 -9.47 23.18 -23.85
CA ILE A 646 -8.38 22.48 -24.54
C ILE A 646 -7.14 23.37 -24.65
N SER A 647 -7.31 24.65 -25.00
CA SER A 647 -6.19 25.60 -25.10
C SER A 647 -5.52 25.87 -23.76
N ALA A 648 -6.28 25.87 -22.66
CA ALA A 648 -5.71 25.98 -21.31
C ALA A 648 -4.92 24.72 -20.92
N ARG A 649 -5.49 23.53 -21.14
CA ARG A 649 -4.83 22.25 -20.81
C ARG A 649 -3.60 21.99 -21.67
N LEU A 650 -3.63 22.39 -22.95
CA LEU A 650 -2.50 22.30 -23.87
C LEU A 650 -1.30 23.10 -23.36
N ARG A 651 -1.53 24.33 -22.84
CA ARG A 651 -0.45 25.15 -22.25
C ARG A 651 0.12 24.52 -20.98
N ASP A 652 -0.71 23.96 -20.10
CA ASP A 652 -0.26 23.24 -18.90
C ASP A 652 0.63 22.03 -19.27
N PHE A 653 0.24 21.25 -20.28
CA PHE A 653 1.05 20.12 -20.76
C PHE A 653 2.36 20.57 -21.43
N GLU A 654 2.35 21.65 -22.21
CA GLU A 654 3.57 22.21 -22.81
C GLU A 654 4.54 22.78 -21.76
N VAL A 655 4.04 23.35 -20.66
CA VAL A 655 4.85 23.79 -19.51
C VAL A 655 5.45 22.59 -18.77
N ARG A 656 4.65 21.60 -18.37
CA ARG A 656 5.13 20.40 -17.66
C ARG A 656 6.17 19.62 -18.45
N TYR A 657 5.95 19.45 -19.74
CA TYR A 657 6.92 18.80 -20.63
C TYR A 657 8.26 19.55 -20.64
N LYS A 658 8.24 20.88 -20.64
CA LYS A 658 9.46 21.69 -20.56
C LYS A 658 10.15 21.51 -19.22
N GLU A 659 9.42 21.55 -18.10
CA GLU A 659 9.97 21.36 -16.75
C GLU A 659 10.69 20.01 -16.61
N GLU A 660 10.04 18.91 -17.02
CA GLU A 660 10.65 17.57 -16.95
C GLU A 660 11.89 17.45 -17.86
N ARG A 661 11.88 18.08 -19.04
CA ARG A 661 13.02 18.13 -19.96
C ARG A 661 14.19 19.01 -19.50
N GLU A 662 13.99 19.96 -18.59
CA GLU A 662 15.12 20.66 -17.95
C GLU A 662 15.68 19.82 -16.78
N LEU A 663 14.82 19.20 -15.96
CA LEU A 663 15.25 18.28 -14.89
C LEU A 663 16.12 17.12 -15.44
N GLU A 664 15.72 16.49 -16.55
CA GLU A 664 16.51 15.45 -17.22
C GLU A 664 17.90 15.94 -17.68
N LYS A 665 18.06 17.23 -18.01
CA LYS A 665 19.37 17.79 -18.38
C LYS A 665 20.22 18.04 -17.16
N ASP A 666 19.64 18.59 -16.10
CA ASP A 666 20.33 18.88 -14.85
C ASP A 666 20.81 17.57 -14.19
N GLU A 667 19.98 16.52 -14.20
CA GLU A 667 20.34 15.16 -13.75
C GLU A 667 21.43 14.49 -14.61
N ARG A 668 21.58 14.89 -15.89
CA ARG A 668 22.61 14.34 -16.80
C ARG A 668 23.93 15.12 -16.78
N ASN A 669 23.91 16.37 -16.32
CA ASN A 669 25.06 17.27 -16.32
C ASN A 669 25.73 17.41 -14.93
N GLY A 670 25.13 16.86 -13.87
CA GLY A 670 25.62 16.85 -12.49
C GLY A 670 26.13 15.50 -12.00
#